data_AF-A0A3P8D805-F1
#
_entry.id   AF-A0A3P8D805-F1
#
_cell.length_a   1.000
_cell.length_b   1.000
_cell.length_c   1.000
_cell.angle_alpha   90.00
_cell.angle_beta   90.00
_cell.angle_gamma   90.00
#
_symmetry.space_group_name_H-M   'P 1'
#
loop_
_entity.id
_entity.type
_entity.pdbx_description
1 polymer ?
#
loop_
_entity_poly.entity_id
_entity_poly.type
_entity_poly.pdbx_seq_one_letter_code
_entity_poly.pdbx_strand_id
1 'polypeptide(L)'
;MVAKTASKVASSIVTVDALQKETITEHEMLDTRFNPRKIIMLEFSQYLECYLWPNYTEEASVPHVMSIVVMLNEKFRERIDAWQCFVKKPEKFAGFMHRVLELSLDENTLSNAEQFAIVTFLVNSFNSVEVDIVREQMNKLTHISIWTNLLPSQREEMFSGSKSITNWTLLQKLRKYWNNLAQKIAAQDAEDTEESRKAQFERNYLWNLIARFKRTLDRVDDDSKEVDLEDIRYCERFIELVTDLEALLPTRRFFNALLHSSKLITHCVLSKLISSEAGSLFCQLVEMLKFYARFEINDITGQQLTHKEVSDRHYEHVVKLQKAAFKYFRKPDIYRFAEYLNLVPPMDSEASMLDICSKEFLTETITLHCERRVNQLQQLNEQPLYPTEQVIWDENVVPYENYSGEGVLALNKLNLQFLTLHDYLLRNFNLFQLESTYEIRQDLEDVLFRMKPWRHESRNETVWGGWARMALLLDSFQIVEVGKPFVGDKSPSVVKGEFSVNVGRRVDIKQEWENLRKHDVCFLVTCRSTQPVGTKYDVRKPFKEQIQVTYVRGCEIEGMMDQNGQVIEEFEAYEKKPQIQGDIRRYRVFLDPNQYRIDMENRAEKGAEDVYYTFNLVIRRDPKTNNFKAVLSTMRQLLNTECVVPDWLTDIVLGYGEPDSAHYSKMNNVVPTMDFNDTFLSFEHVKECFPDYRIEAMAEAEKMVPPFQLKFMDLVRGGEKEGEKVIEVTPLVREAPTPYPVCPNKNQVRFTSAQVEAIKAGMQPGLTMVVGPPGTGKTDVAVQIISNIYHNWPQQRTLIVTHSNQALNQLFEKIIALDVDERHLLRMGHGEEGLETEKDFSRYGRVNHVLKERLRLLSEVERLQHAMNVIGDVSYTCENAGHFFRFTVCRAWDEFLEKCAVEKDGLVAEVFPFAGYFNDVNPLFSVKEAKIIAMTCTHAALRRNELVQLGFRYDNILMEEAAQILEVETFIPLLLQNPQDGRNRLKRWCMIGDHHQLPPVVQNQAFQKYSNMEQSLFARFVRLGVPNVQLDKQGRARAEIAALYCWRYKALGNLPHVEALPQFQISTVDKYQGQQNDYIILSLVRTNNIGHIRDVRRLIVALSRARLGLYVLCRANLFRNCFELTPAFNILCQRPPRLLIIPSEPYPTQRKVGERASAEPISIENTVHMSTFVHDFYMSNMDAMRASYEQAMEQYRLRVKATLQLPVEPVVTETERKAGESKAKVEKAQEVEKEIVFESMDFERLEEVPKY
;
A
#
# COMPACT_ATOMS: atom_id res chain seq x y z
N MET A 1 31.13 13.07 26.54
CA MET A 1 32.33 13.74 25.97
C MET A 1 32.17 14.02 24.48
N VAL A 2 31.73 13.06 23.66
CA VAL A 2 31.56 13.20 22.20
C VAL A 2 30.56 14.30 21.76
N ALA A 3 29.46 14.52 22.50
CA ALA A 3 28.54 15.63 22.22
C ALA A 3 29.13 17.03 22.51
N LYS A 4 30.14 17.13 23.40
CA LYS A 4 30.88 18.38 23.63
C LYS A 4 31.83 18.67 22.46
N THR A 5 32.31 17.64 21.76
CA THR A 5 33.16 17.79 20.56
C THR A 5 32.34 18.30 19.38
N ALA A 6 31.15 17.74 19.12
CA ALA A 6 30.25 18.21 18.06
C ALA A 6 29.73 19.65 18.31
N SER A 7 29.40 19.99 19.55
CA SER A 7 29.04 21.36 19.93
C SER A 7 30.21 22.35 19.80
N LYS A 8 31.45 21.90 20.04
CA LYS A 8 32.64 22.73 19.82
C LYS A 8 32.85 23.02 18.34
N VAL A 9 32.70 22.01 17.48
CA VAL A 9 32.83 22.14 16.01
C VAL A 9 31.79 23.10 15.44
N ALA A 10 30.54 23.07 15.93
CA ALA A 10 29.48 23.99 15.49
C ALA A 10 29.69 25.45 15.95
N SER A 11 30.35 25.68 17.09
CA SER A 11 30.61 27.02 17.63
C SER A 11 31.87 27.70 17.07
N SER A 12 32.70 26.98 16.32
CA SER A 12 33.97 27.48 15.77
C SER A 12 33.93 27.70 14.25
N ILE A 13 32.75 27.83 13.63
CA ILE A 13 32.57 28.06 12.18
C ILE A 13 32.83 29.54 11.82
N VAL A 14 33.99 30.05 12.23
CA VAL A 14 34.56 31.30 11.75
C VAL A 14 35.93 30.94 11.21
N THR A 15 36.01 30.87 9.88
CA THR A 15 37.21 30.73 9.03
C THR A 15 38.15 29.55 9.32
N VAL A 16 38.02 28.41 8.60
CA VAL A 16 39.07 27.36 8.60
C VAL A 16 39.24 26.62 7.26
N ASP A 17 40.51 26.34 6.97
CA ASP A 17 41.23 25.82 5.80
C ASP A 17 40.81 24.49 5.14
N ALA A 18 41.31 24.29 3.91
CA ALA A 18 41.30 23.03 3.16
C ALA A 18 41.86 21.82 3.93
N LEU A 19 42.79 22.04 4.88
CA LEU A 19 43.42 20.99 5.70
C LEU A 19 42.41 20.19 6.56
N GLN A 20 41.32 20.81 7.04
CA GLN A 20 40.31 20.11 7.85
C GLN A 20 39.45 19.13 7.03
N LYS A 21 39.34 19.33 5.71
CA LYS A 21 38.53 18.48 4.80
C LYS A 21 39.14 17.08 4.65
N GLU A 22 40.45 17.05 4.40
CA GLU A 22 41.22 15.82 4.25
C GLU A 22 41.31 15.08 5.58
N THR A 23 41.56 15.81 6.67
CA THR A 23 41.62 15.25 8.03
C THR A 23 40.34 14.50 8.43
N ILE A 24 39.14 15.02 8.12
CA ILE A 24 37.87 14.36 8.45
C ILE A 24 37.66 13.12 7.56
N THR A 25 37.92 13.22 6.26
CA THR A 25 37.71 12.07 5.36
C THR A 25 38.69 10.93 5.68
N GLU A 26 39.96 11.27 5.90
CA GLU A 26 41.01 10.30 6.22
C GLU A 26 40.81 9.70 7.62
N HIS A 27 40.68 10.51 8.69
CA HIS A 27 40.62 9.97 10.06
C HIS A 27 39.23 9.55 10.54
N GLU A 28 38.15 10.18 10.06
CA GLU A 28 36.78 9.87 10.51
C GLU A 28 36.05 8.89 9.58
N MET A 29 36.46 8.75 8.31
CA MET A 29 35.83 7.82 7.35
C MET A 29 36.78 6.66 6.99
N LEU A 30 37.90 6.93 6.32
CA LEU A 30 38.80 5.89 5.79
C LEU A 30 39.47 5.06 6.89
N ASP A 31 40.08 5.70 7.90
CA ASP A 31 40.72 5.02 9.04
C ASP A 31 39.76 4.13 9.83
N THR A 32 38.46 4.45 9.78
CA THR A 32 37.41 3.66 10.46
C THR A 32 36.68 2.69 9.54
N ARG A 33 37.13 2.55 8.29
CA ARG A 33 36.49 1.77 7.23
C ARG A 33 35.00 2.10 7.08
N PHE A 34 34.70 3.39 6.93
CA PHE A 34 33.35 3.92 6.75
C PHE A 34 32.39 3.55 7.89
N ASN A 35 32.81 3.74 9.15
CA ASN A 35 31.97 3.40 10.29
C ASN A 35 30.60 4.10 10.23
N PRO A 36 29.47 3.36 10.14
CA PRO A 36 28.16 3.95 9.92
C PRO A 36 27.74 4.94 11.00
N ARG A 37 28.16 4.76 12.26
CA ARG A 37 27.82 5.70 13.33
C ARG A 37 28.46 7.06 13.13
N LYS A 38 29.69 7.11 12.62
CA LYS A 38 30.38 8.37 12.33
C LYS A 38 29.76 9.07 11.14
N ILE A 39 29.43 8.32 10.09
CA ILE A 39 28.76 8.84 8.88
C ILE A 39 27.40 9.44 9.23
N ILE A 40 26.57 8.73 10.00
CA ILE A 40 25.28 9.24 10.50
C ILE A 40 25.46 10.52 11.30
N MET A 41 26.51 10.62 12.12
CA MET A 41 26.79 11.84 12.89
C MET A 41 27.19 13.03 12.01
N LEU A 42 27.98 12.79 10.95
CA LEU A 42 28.34 13.82 9.98
C LEU A 42 27.11 14.30 9.20
N GLU A 43 26.29 13.36 8.71
CA GLU A 43 25.04 13.68 8.02
C GLU A 43 24.10 14.47 8.94
N PHE A 44 23.95 14.05 10.20
CA PHE A 44 23.16 14.75 11.20
C PHE A 44 23.65 16.18 11.48
N SER A 45 24.95 16.44 11.31
CA SER A 45 25.54 17.77 11.46
C SER A 45 25.36 18.69 10.24
N GLN A 46 24.62 18.24 9.21
CA GLN A 46 24.41 18.94 7.94
C GLN A 46 25.73 19.19 7.18
N TYR A 47 26.64 18.20 7.24
CA TYR A 47 27.95 18.30 6.62
C TYR A 47 27.88 18.53 5.11
N LEU A 48 26.89 17.93 4.43
CA LEU A 48 26.69 18.11 2.99
C LEU A 48 26.21 19.53 2.65
N GLU A 49 25.14 19.98 3.31
CA GLU A 49 24.43 21.22 2.98
C GLU A 49 25.17 22.48 3.44
N CYS A 50 25.81 22.42 4.62
CA CYS A 50 26.48 23.57 5.21
C CYS A 50 27.96 23.66 4.84
N TYR A 51 28.60 22.55 4.46
CA TYR A 51 30.06 22.51 4.31
C TYR A 51 30.54 21.94 2.97
N LEU A 52 30.14 20.74 2.57
CA LEU A 52 30.70 20.10 1.36
C LEU A 52 30.25 20.76 0.06
N TRP A 53 28.94 20.85 -0.19
CA TRP A 53 28.42 21.34 -1.47
C TRP A 53 28.65 22.84 -1.71
N PRO A 54 28.44 23.73 -0.71
CA PRO A 54 28.74 25.16 -0.90
C PRO A 54 30.20 25.44 -1.27
N ASN A 55 31.14 24.62 -0.79
CA ASN A 55 32.57 24.77 -1.00
C ASN A 55 33.14 23.83 -2.07
N TYR A 56 32.30 23.18 -2.86
CA TYR A 56 32.76 22.33 -3.96
C TYR A 56 33.28 23.18 -5.14
N THR A 57 34.40 22.77 -5.72
CA THR A 57 35.02 23.37 -6.93
C THR A 57 35.42 22.25 -7.88
N GLU A 58 35.66 22.54 -9.16
CA GLU A 58 36.08 21.52 -10.14
C GLU A 58 37.47 20.92 -9.80
N GLU A 59 38.30 21.65 -9.07
CA GLU A 59 39.61 21.23 -8.57
C GLU A 59 39.53 20.48 -7.21
N ALA A 60 38.34 20.05 -6.79
CA ALA A 60 38.16 19.36 -5.52
C ALA A 60 38.99 18.05 -5.44
N SER A 61 39.60 17.80 -4.28
CA SER A 61 40.37 16.59 -4.03
C SER A 61 39.47 15.34 -4.01
N VAL A 62 40.06 14.16 -4.28
CA VAL A 62 39.34 12.87 -4.27
C VAL A 62 38.60 12.63 -2.94
N PRO A 63 39.19 12.89 -1.75
CA PRO A 63 38.47 12.76 -0.48
C PRO A 63 37.23 13.66 -0.35
N HIS A 64 37.25 14.88 -0.92
CA HIS A 64 36.08 15.77 -0.93
C HIS A 64 34.95 15.18 -1.79
N VAL A 65 35.27 14.71 -3.00
CA VAL A 65 34.31 14.07 -3.90
C VAL A 65 33.70 12.83 -3.23
N MET A 66 34.53 11.98 -2.62
CA MET A 66 34.09 10.80 -1.88
C MET A 66 33.22 11.14 -0.67
N SER A 67 33.53 12.20 0.07
CA SER A 67 32.68 12.67 1.17
C SER A 67 31.28 13.04 0.69
N ILE A 68 31.15 13.70 -0.47
CA ILE A 68 29.83 14.01 -1.05
C ILE A 68 29.08 12.73 -1.41
N VAL A 69 29.74 11.79 -2.09
CA VAL A 69 29.18 10.49 -2.48
C VAL A 69 28.66 9.72 -1.26
N VAL A 70 29.45 9.65 -0.17
CA VAL A 70 29.07 8.92 1.03
C VAL A 70 27.93 9.61 1.78
N MET A 71 27.93 10.93 1.89
CA MET A 71 26.80 11.66 2.50
C MET A 71 25.51 11.48 1.71
N LEU A 72 25.58 11.44 0.38
CA LEU A 72 24.43 11.15 -0.48
C LEU A 72 23.88 9.75 -0.24
N ASN A 73 24.75 8.73 -0.26
CA ASN A 73 24.35 7.36 0.04
C ASN A 73 23.73 7.22 1.43
N GLU A 74 24.27 7.93 2.43
CA GLU A 74 23.71 7.95 3.77
C GLU A 74 22.30 8.56 3.79
N LYS A 75 22.07 9.66 3.07
CA LYS A 75 20.73 10.27 2.96
C LYS A 75 19.72 9.32 2.31
N PHE A 76 20.11 8.58 1.28
CA PHE A 76 19.27 7.53 0.71
C PHE A 76 18.98 6.42 1.71
N ARG A 77 19.98 5.97 2.46
CA ARG A 77 19.86 4.94 3.50
C ARG A 77 18.90 5.35 4.62
N GLU A 78 18.99 6.60 5.06
CA GLU A 78 18.12 7.20 6.08
C GLU A 78 16.77 7.69 5.53
N ARG A 79 16.57 7.60 4.20
CA ARG A 79 15.37 8.02 3.46
C ARG A 79 15.01 9.48 3.61
N ILE A 80 16.00 10.32 3.40
CA ILE A 80 15.90 11.77 3.46
C ILE A 80 16.13 12.29 2.06
N ASP A 81 15.60 13.48 1.79
CA ASP A 81 15.81 14.14 0.51
C ASP A 81 17.31 14.38 0.28
N ALA A 82 17.86 13.67 -0.70
CA ALA A 82 19.27 13.68 -1.05
C ALA A 82 19.63 14.77 -2.07
N TRP A 83 18.66 15.20 -2.90
CA TRP A 83 18.95 16.02 -4.09
C TRP A 83 18.65 17.51 -3.89
N GLN A 84 17.85 17.88 -2.90
CA GLN A 84 17.41 19.27 -2.70
C GLN A 84 18.55 20.29 -2.60
N CYS A 85 19.70 19.95 -2.02
CA CYS A 85 20.83 20.87 -1.93
C CYS A 85 21.47 21.18 -3.30
N PHE A 86 21.44 20.21 -4.23
CA PHE A 86 21.95 20.36 -5.59
C PHE A 86 20.96 21.14 -6.46
N VAL A 87 19.66 20.88 -6.31
CA VAL A 87 18.60 21.61 -7.05
C VAL A 87 18.66 23.12 -6.74
N LYS A 88 18.99 23.50 -5.50
CA LYS A 88 19.17 24.92 -5.13
C LYS A 88 20.39 25.59 -5.76
N LYS A 89 21.42 24.83 -6.13
CA LYS A 89 22.68 25.31 -6.74
C LYS A 89 23.18 24.32 -7.80
N PRO A 90 22.56 24.28 -9.00
CA PRO A 90 22.77 23.21 -9.98
C PRO A 90 24.05 23.35 -10.81
N GLU A 91 24.65 24.55 -10.88
CA GLU A 91 25.72 24.90 -11.83
C GLU A 91 26.93 23.96 -11.81
N LYS A 92 27.31 23.45 -10.63
CA LYS A 92 28.51 22.61 -10.45
C LYS A 92 28.23 21.10 -10.57
N PHE A 93 26.97 20.70 -10.74
CA PHE A 93 26.56 19.30 -10.66
C PHE A 93 27.08 18.46 -11.84
N ALA A 94 27.07 19.00 -13.06
CA ALA A 94 27.56 18.28 -14.22
C ALA A 94 29.06 17.93 -14.11
N GLY A 95 29.89 18.88 -13.67
CA GLY A 95 31.32 18.66 -13.42
C GLY A 95 31.57 17.64 -12.30
N PHE A 96 30.80 17.72 -11.21
CA PHE A 96 30.84 16.71 -10.14
C PHE A 96 30.52 15.31 -10.65
N MET A 97 29.42 15.15 -11.40
CA MET A 97 29.03 13.86 -11.95
C MET A 97 30.09 13.28 -12.87
N HIS A 98 30.65 14.09 -13.77
CA HIS A 98 31.73 13.65 -14.64
C HIS A 98 32.93 13.14 -13.85
N ARG A 99 33.35 13.86 -12.80
CA ARG A 99 34.45 13.45 -11.93
C ARG A 99 34.19 12.14 -11.21
N VAL A 100 32.96 11.92 -10.73
CA VAL A 100 32.56 10.64 -10.10
C VAL A 100 32.63 9.49 -11.11
N LEU A 101 32.22 9.70 -12.37
CA LEU A 101 32.31 8.68 -13.41
C LEU A 101 33.77 8.33 -13.73
N GLU A 102 34.68 9.32 -13.82
CA GLU A 102 36.12 9.05 -13.99
C GLU A 102 36.67 8.19 -12.86
N LEU A 103 36.39 8.58 -11.61
CA LEU A 103 36.84 7.86 -10.41
C LEU A 103 36.26 6.43 -10.34
N SER A 104 35.04 6.22 -10.83
CA SER A 104 34.43 4.88 -10.88
C SER A 104 35.13 3.90 -11.83
N LEU A 105 36.06 4.36 -12.67
CA LEU A 105 36.88 3.53 -13.55
C LEU A 105 38.35 3.45 -13.10
N ASP A 106 38.75 4.24 -12.10
CA ASP A 106 40.11 4.26 -11.58
C ASP A 106 40.34 3.09 -10.60
N GLU A 107 41.23 2.17 -10.98
CA GLU A 107 41.60 1.00 -10.16
C GLU A 107 42.84 1.26 -9.27
N ASN A 108 43.59 2.35 -9.52
CA ASN A 108 44.88 2.56 -8.87
C ASN A 108 44.78 3.46 -7.65
N THR A 109 43.83 4.41 -7.65
CA THR A 109 43.74 5.43 -6.60
C THR A 109 42.74 5.10 -5.50
N LEU A 110 41.71 4.30 -5.79
CA LEU A 110 40.60 4.04 -4.88
C LEU A 110 40.55 2.56 -4.47
N SER A 111 40.26 2.34 -3.20
CA SER A 111 39.97 1.02 -2.65
C SER A 111 38.64 0.46 -3.17
N ASN A 112 38.46 -0.87 -3.10
CA ASN A 112 37.19 -1.51 -3.48
C ASN A 112 36.02 -1.05 -2.60
N ALA A 113 36.25 -0.75 -1.31
CA ALA A 113 35.26 -0.11 -0.45
C ALA A 113 34.79 1.27 -0.95
N GLU A 114 35.71 2.11 -1.42
CA GLU A 114 35.35 3.41 -2.02
C GLU A 114 34.61 3.23 -3.34
N GLN A 115 35.03 2.26 -4.15
CA GLN A 115 34.38 1.93 -5.42
C GLN A 115 32.96 1.40 -5.20
N PHE A 116 32.77 0.58 -4.16
CA PHE A 116 31.45 0.15 -3.72
C PHE A 116 30.54 1.35 -3.38
N ALA A 117 31.06 2.37 -2.69
CA ALA A 117 30.31 3.58 -2.41
C ALA A 117 29.96 4.36 -3.69
N ILE A 118 30.87 4.44 -4.66
CA ILE A 118 30.59 5.07 -5.96
C ILE A 118 29.50 4.30 -6.73
N VAL A 119 29.59 2.97 -6.83
CA VAL A 119 28.56 2.16 -7.51
C VAL A 119 27.21 2.32 -6.82
N THR A 120 27.18 2.33 -5.49
CA THR A 120 25.95 2.61 -4.73
C THR A 120 25.36 3.98 -5.08
N PHE A 121 26.20 5.00 -5.24
CA PHE A 121 25.76 6.31 -5.67
C PHE A 121 25.22 6.32 -7.12
N LEU A 122 25.83 5.55 -8.02
CA LEU A 122 25.33 5.39 -9.39
C LEU A 122 23.97 4.68 -9.41
N VAL A 123 23.78 3.63 -8.59
CA VAL A 123 22.48 2.98 -8.39
C VAL A 123 21.43 4.01 -7.96
N ASN A 124 21.75 4.82 -6.96
CA ASN A 124 20.86 5.88 -6.47
C ASN A 124 20.58 6.96 -7.55
N SER A 125 21.56 7.28 -8.39
CA SER A 125 21.45 8.26 -9.47
C SER A 125 20.54 7.77 -10.60
N PHE A 126 20.72 6.54 -11.08
CA PHE A 126 19.85 5.94 -12.09
C PHE A 126 18.42 5.71 -11.58
N ASN A 127 18.26 5.42 -10.28
CA ASN A 127 16.95 5.32 -9.65
C ASN A 127 16.27 6.66 -9.39
N SER A 128 16.97 7.78 -9.59
CA SER A 128 16.49 9.16 -9.35
C SER A 128 16.34 9.98 -10.63
N VAL A 129 16.09 9.32 -11.77
CA VAL A 129 15.88 9.98 -13.08
C VAL A 129 14.64 10.88 -13.11
N GLU A 130 13.80 10.91 -12.08
CA GLU A 130 12.76 11.94 -11.93
C GLU A 130 13.32 13.34 -11.66
N VAL A 131 14.53 13.45 -11.11
CA VAL A 131 15.16 14.73 -10.81
C VAL A 131 15.86 15.24 -12.06
N ASP A 132 15.44 16.40 -12.58
CA ASP A 132 15.86 16.88 -13.91
C ASP A 132 17.39 17.00 -14.07
N ILE A 133 18.09 17.53 -13.06
CA ILE A 133 19.56 17.66 -13.10
C ILE A 133 20.27 16.29 -13.15
N VAL A 134 19.70 15.26 -12.53
CA VAL A 134 20.23 13.88 -12.53
C VAL A 134 19.89 13.22 -13.86
N ARG A 135 18.65 13.35 -14.31
CA ARG A 135 18.13 12.84 -15.58
C ARG A 135 18.99 13.30 -16.77
N GLU A 136 19.37 14.58 -16.79
CA GLU A 136 20.20 15.15 -17.85
C GLU A 136 21.56 14.45 -17.95
N GLN A 137 22.22 14.14 -16.84
CA GLN A 137 23.50 13.45 -16.84
C GLN A 137 23.35 11.95 -17.13
N MET A 138 22.36 11.28 -16.54
CA MET A 138 22.14 9.84 -16.73
C MET A 138 21.70 9.49 -18.16
N ASN A 139 20.89 10.33 -18.80
CA ASN A 139 20.44 10.12 -20.18
C ASN A 139 21.61 10.10 -21.19
N LYS A 140 22.71 10.81 -20.92
CA LYS A 140 23.91 10.77 -21.78
C LYS A 140 24.55 9.38 -21.80
N LEU A 141 24.48 8.66 -20.67
CA LEU A 141 25.07 7.34 -20.49
C LEU A 141 24.22 6.21 -21.09
N THR A 142 22.92 6.44 -21.31
CA THR A 142 21.99 5.44 -21.87
C THR A 142 21.44 5.82 -23.24
N HIS A 143 21.97 6.87 -23.85
CA HIS A 143 21.60 7.30 -25.19
C HIS A 143 22.03 6.28 -26.26
N ILE A 144 21.36 6.25 -27.42
CA ILE A 144 21.66 5.32 -28.53
C ILE A 144 23.13 5.38 -28.99
N SER A 145 23.82 6.48 -28.70
CA SER A 145 25.25 6.63 -28.98
C SER A 145 26.13 5.56 -28.34
N ILE A 146 25.70 4.86 -27.28
CA ILE A 146 26.45 3.72 -26.71
C ILE A 146 26.58 2.54 -27.69
N TRP A 147 25.73 2.48 -28.73
CA TRP A 147 25.82 1.48 -29.79
C TRP A 147 27.10 1.60 -30.64
N THR A 148 27.93 2.63 -30.44
CA THR A 148 29.30 2.65 -31.00
C THR A 148 30.09 1.41 -30.62
N ASN A 149 29.85 0.87 -29.42
CA ASN A 149 30.51 -0.32 -28.87
C ASN A 149 29.95 -1.66 -29.40
N LEU A 150 28.84 -1.65 -30.14
CA LEU A 150 28.28 -2.86 -30.76
C LEU A 150 29.02 -3.21 -32.05
N LEU A 151 29.09 -4.52 -32.35
CA LEU A 151 29.58 -4.98 -33.66
C LEU A 151 28.69 -4.42 -34.78
N PRO A 152 29.24 -4.06 -35.95
CA PRO A 152 28.44 -3.59 -37.08
C PRO A 152 27.32 -4.56 -37.48
N SER A 153 27.57 -5.87 -37.41
CA SER A 153 26.57 -6.91 -37.68
C SER A 153 25.45 -6.95 -36.64
N GLN A 154 25.79 -6.82 -35.35
CA GLN A 154 24.81 -6.74 -34.26
C GLN A 154 23.93 -5.50 -34.39
N ARG A 155 24.51 -4.34 -34.73
CA ARG A 155 23.72 -3.12 -34.97
C ARG A 155 22.73 -3.29 -36.12
N GLU A 156 23.19 -3.85 -37.24
CA GLU A 156 22.31 -4.09 -38.38
C GLU A 156 21.20 -5.10 -38.05
N GLU A 157 21.48 -6.08 -37.18
CA GLU A 157 20.47 -6.99 -36.65
C GLU A 157 19.37 -6.27 -35.86
N MET A 158 19.74 -5.28 -35.03
CA MET A 158 18.77 -4.45 -34.30
C MET A 158 17.88 -3.61 -35.24
N PHE A 159 18.36 -3.25 -36.43
CA PHE A 159 17.59 -2.50 -37.44
C PHE A 159 16.81 -3.39 -38.42
N SER A 160 17.23 -4.65 -38.59
CA SER A 160 16.68 -5.61 -39.56
C SER A 160 15.63 -6.55 -38.99
N GLY A 161 15.14 -6.27 -37.77
CA GLY A 161 14.13 -7.04 -37.06
C GLY A 161 12.95 -7.49 -37.93
N SER A 162 12.39 -8.65 -37.58
CA SER A 162 11.35 -9.34 -38.34
C SER A 162 10.21 -8.42 -38.78
N LYS A 163 9.89 -8.43 -40.08
CA LYS A 163 8.80 -7.66 -40.70
C LYS A 163 7.43 -7.91 -40.07
N SER A 164 7.27 -9.00 -39.30
CA SER A 164 6.02 -9.42 -38.68
C SER A 164 5.82 -8.97 -37.23
N ILE A 165 6.88 -8.52 -36.54
CA ILE A 165 6.91 -8.39 -35.06
C ILE A 165 7.18 -6.94 -34.61
N THR A 166 7.54 -6.04 -35.54
CA THR A 166 7.95 -4.67 -35.19
C THR A 166 7.39 -3.64 -36.17
N ASN A 167 7.15 -2.44 -35.64
CA ASN A 167 6.75 -1.26 -36.42
C ASN A 167 7.92 -0.85 -37.35
N TRP A 168 8.04 -1.53 -38.49
CA TRP A 168 9.18 -1.44 -39.42
C TRP A 168 9.54 0.01 -39.78
N THR A 169 8.52 0.86 -39.90
CA THR A 169 8.67 2.31 -40.13
C THR A 169 9.45 3.02 -39.02
N LEU A 170 9.25 2.66 -37.74
CA LEU A 170 9.97 3.20 -36.61
C LEU A 170 11.45 2.78 -36.63
N LEU A 171 11.73 1.52 -36.93
CA LEU A 171 13.11 1.00 -37.02
C LEU A 171 13.89 1.65 -38.17
N GLN A 172 13.27 1.88 -39.33
CA GLN A 172 13.91 2.60 -40.43
C GLN A 172 14.18 4.07 -40.09
N LYS A 173 13.27 4.73 -39.36
CA LYS A 173 13.50 6.09 -38.82
C LYS A 173 14.68 6.10 -37.85
N LEU A 174 14.75 5.12 -36.95
CA LEU A 174 15.85 4.97 -35.99
C LEU A 174 17.18 4.70 -36.70
N ARG A 175 17.19 3.87 -37.74
CA ARG A 175 18.38 3.62 -38.58
C ARG A 175 18.87 4.89 -39.26
N LYS A 176 17.95 5.69 -39.83
CA LYS A 176 18.27 6.99 -40.42
C LYS A 176 18.84 7.95 -39.38
N TYR A 177 18.25 7.99 -38.18
CA TYR A 177 18.74 8.77 -37.06
C TYR A 177 20.16 8.36 -36.65
N TRP A 178 20.41 7.05 -36.50
CA TRP A 178 21.73 6.51 -36.20
C TRP A 178 22.77 6.87 -37.27
N ASN A 179 22.47 6.71 -38.56
CA ASN A 179 23.43 7.03 -39.61
C ASN A 179 23.84 8.51 -39.60
N ASN A 180 22.88 9.41 -39.37
CA ASN A 180 23.16 10.84 -39.21
C ASN A 180 23.97 11.12 -37.95
N LEU A 181 23.64 10.46 -36.83
CA LEU A 181 24.35 10.61 -35.57
C LEU A 181 25.78 10.07 -35.66
N ALA A 182 25.99 8.92 -36.30
CA ALA A 182 27.30 8.31 -36.48
C ALA A 182 28.23 9.20 -37.31
N GLN A 183 27.71 9.87 -38.34
CA GLN A 183 28.48 10.88 -39.09
C GLN A 183 28.87 12.08 -38.21
N LYS A 184 27.94 12.56 -37.37
CA LYS A 184 28.22 13.65 -36.42
C LYS A 184 29.25 13.25 -35.37
N ILE A 185 29.13 12.06 -34.80
CA ILE A 185 30.09 11.51 -33.84
C ILE A 185 31.47 11.41 -34.50
N ALA A 186 31.57 10.87 -35.71
CA ALA A 186 32.84 10.76 -36.42
C ALA A 186 33.48 12.14 -36.71
N ALA A 187 32.67 13.16 -37.02
CA ALA A 187 33.15 14.52 -37.20
C ALA A 187 33.62 15.15 -35.88
N GLN A 188 32.83 15.01 -34.81
CA GLN A 188 33.15 15.52 -33.47
C GLN A 188 34.38 14.86 -32.88
N ASP A 189 34.53 13.54 -33.03
CA ASP A 189 35.67 12.77 -32.54
C ASP A 189 36.97 13.13 -33.29
N ALA A 190 36.86 13.61 -34.52
CA ALA A 190 38.02 14.09 -35.29
C ALA A 190 38.54 15.47 -34.84
N GLU A 191 37.72 16.27 -34.14
CA GLU A 191 38.11 17.61 -33.66
C GLU A 191 38.97 17.57 -32.38
N ASP A 192 38.98 16.44 -31.65
CA ASP A 192 39.75 16.19 -30.41
C ASP A 192 39.72 17.34 -29.37
N THR A 193 38.57 18.02 -29.26
CA THR A 193 38.32 19.03 -28.22
C THR A 193 38.04 18.37 -26.86
N GLU A 194 38.16 19.14 -25.78
CA GLU A 194 37.83 18.64 -24.43
C GLU A 194 36.38 18.14 -24.34
N GLU A 195 35.44 18.85 -24.98
CA GLU A 195 34.03 18.46 -25.08
C GLU A 195 33.85 17.16 -25.87
N SER A 196 34.63 16.97 -26.94
CA SER A 196 34.64 15.72 -27.72
C SER A 196 35.12 14.53 -26.90
N ARG A 197 36.23 14.69 -26.16
CA ARG A 197 36.74 13.66 -25.25
C ARG A 197 35.75 13.31 -24.14
N LYS A 198 35.10 14.31 -23.54
CA LYS A 198 34.03 14.12 -22.54
C LYS A 198 32.86 13.32 -23.12
N ALA A 199 32.39 13.69 -24.31
CA ALA A 199 31.32 12.97 -24.99
C ALA A 199 31.73 11.53 -25.37
N GLN A 200 32.98 11.31 -25.79
CA GLN A 200 33.50 9.98 -26.09
C GLN A 200 33.59 9.10 -24.84
N PHE A 201 34.04 9.68 -23.73
CA PHE A 201 34.07 9.02 -22.43
C PHE A 201 32.66 8.59 -21.99
N GLU A 202 31.68 9.48 -22.03
CA GLU A 202 30.29 9.19 -21.65
C GLU A 202 29.69 8.05 -22.48
N ARG A 203 29.94 8.01 -23.80
CA ARG A 203 29.46 6.94 -24.69
C ARG A 203 30.06 5.57 -24.38
N ASN A 204 31.31 5.53 -23.93
CA ASN A 204 32.04 4.29 -23.66
C ASN A 204 32.01 3.87 -22.18
N TYR A 205 31.46 4.73 -21.32
CA TYR A 205 31.47 4.58 -19.88
C TYR A 205 30.92 3.23 -19.41
N LEU A 206 29.67 2.89 -19.78
CA LEU A 206 29.05 1.63 -19.34
C LEU A 206 29.77 0.39 -19.87
N TRP A 207 30.33 0.46 -21.08
CA TRP A 207 31.14 -0.62 -21.64
C TRP A 207 32.43 -0.84 -20.84
N ASN A 208 33.14 0.25 -20.52
CA ASN A 208 34.35 0.21 -19.72
C ASN A 208 34.09 -0.25 -18.27
N LEU A 209 32.94 0.14 -17.71
CA LEU A 209 32.53 -0.29 -16.37
C LEU A 209 32.24 -1.80 -16.33
N ILE A 210 31.57 -2.34 -17.36
CA ILE A 210 31.39 -3.80 -17.51
C ILE A 210 32.74 -4.51 -17.66
N ALA A 211 33.66 -3.96 -18.45
CA ALA A 211 34.99 -4.55 -18.63
C ALA A 211 35.82 -4.53 -17.32
N ARG A 212 35.67 -3.50 -16.49
CA ARG A 212 36.23 -3.47 -15.13
C ARG A 212 35.62 -4.57 -14.26
N PHE A 213 34.30 -4.67 -14.18
CA PHE A 213 33.63 -5.70 -13.38
C PHE A 213 34.12 -7.11 -13.73
N LYS A 214 34.23 -7.43 -15.02
CA LYS A 214 34.74 -8.74 -15.45
C LYS A 214 36.14 -9.02 -14.91
N ARG A 215 37.04 -8.04 -14.98
CA ARG A 215 38.39 -8.17 -14.43
C ARG A 215 38.38 -8.37 -12.91
N THR A 216 37.45 -7.76 -12.18
CA THR A 216 37.28 -8.02 -10.75
C THR A 216 36.75 -9.44 -10.50
N LEU A 217 35.74 -9.89 -11.26
CA LEU A 217 35.20 -11.24 -11.14
C LEU A 217 36.26 -12.32 -11.44
N ASP A 218 37.07 -12.12 -12.48
CA ASP A 218 38.17 -13.02 -12.84
C ASP A 218 39.23 -13.09 -11.71
N ARG A 219 39.43 -11.99 -10.95
CA ARG A 219 40.32 -12.00 -9.76
C ARG A 219 39.71 -12.78 -8.59
N VAL A 220 38.39 -12.75 -8.42
CA VAL A 220 37.68 -13.51 -7.38
C VAL A 220 37.71 -15.02 -7.68
N ASP A 221 37.65 -15.40 -8.95
CA ASP A 221 37.70 -16.81 -9.40
C ASP A 221 39.13 -17.41 -9.45
N ASP A 222 40.15 -16.58 -9.19
CA ASP A 222 41.56 -16.98 -9.16
C ASP A 222 41.90 -17.66 -7.83
N ASP A 223 41.83 -19.00 -7.83
CA ASP A 223 42.12 -19.86 -6.65
C ASP A 223 43.52 -19.65 -6.06
N SER A 224 44.43 -18.95 -6.78
CA SER A 224 45.78 -18.66 -6.29
C SER A 224 45.83 -17.47 -5.31
N LYS A 225 44.73 -16.73 -5.14
CA LYS A 225 44.64 -15.54 -4.28
C LYS A 225 43.57 -15.73 -3.20
N GLU A 226 43.81 -15.14 -2.02
CA GLU A 226 42.75 -15.03 -1.02
C GLU A 226 41.64 -14.11 -1.55
N VAL A 227 40.40 -14.60 -1.49
CA VAL A 227 39.24 -13.85 -1.95
C VAL A 227 38.94 -12.70 -0.97
N ASP A 228 39.00 -11.47 -1.46
CA ASP A 228 38.61 -10.30 -0.68
C ASP A 228 37.08 -10.18 -0.64
N LEU A 229 36.51 -10.05 0.56
CA LEU A 229 35.08 -9.81 0.78
C LEU A 229 34.62 -8.50 0.12
N GLU A 230 35.51 -7.51 -0.03
CA GLU A 230 35.19 -6.25 -0.70
C GLU A 230 35.00 -6.43 -2.22
N ASP A 231 35.73 -7.35 -2.84
CA ASP A 231 35.56 -7.69 -4.26
C ASP A 231 34.20 -8.36 -4.51
N ILE A 232 33.79 -9.30 -3.64
CA ILE A 232 32.47 -9.93 -3.72
C ILE A 232 31.35 -8.88 -3.60
N ARG A 233 31.45 -7.98 -2.60
CA ARG A 233 30.45 -6.91 -2.40
C ARG A 233 30.38 -5.95 -3.57
N TYR A 234 31.52 -5.62 -4.18
CA TYR A 234 31.55 -4.83 -5.41
C TYR A 234 30.81 -5.57 -6.54
N CYS A 235 31.07 -6.86 -6.72
CA CYS A 235 30.40 -7.67 -7.73
C CYS A 235 28.88 -7.72 -7.52
N GLU A 236 28.41 -7.96 -6.29
CA GLU A 236 26.98 -7.95 -5.93
C GLU A 236 26.33 -6.60 -6.24
N ARG A 237 26.97 -5.50 -5.83
CA ARG A 237 26.45 -4.13 -6.05
C ARG A 237 26.46 -3.74 -7.53
N PHE A 238 27.42 -4.24 -8.30
CA PHE A 238 27.46 -4.05 -9.74
C PHE A 238 26.31 -4.79 -10.45
N ILE A 239 26.02 -6.03 -10.07
CA ILE A 239 24.88 -6.77 -10.64
C ILE A 239 23.56 -6.09 -10.29
N GLU A 240 23.41 -5.52 -9.08
CA GLU A 240 22.27 -4.69 -8.73
C GLU A 240 22.13 -3.49 -9.69
N LEU A 241 23.21 -2.74 -9.93
CA LEU A 241 23.22 -1.61 -10.87
C LEU A 241 22.73 -2.01 -12.27
N VAL A 242 23.29 -3.09 -12.82
CA VAL A 242 22.92 -3.57 -14.15
C VAL A 242 21.47 -4.07 -14.18
N THR A 243 21.02 -4.71 -13.11
CA THR A 243 19.63 -5.18 -12.98
C THR A 243 18.65 -3.99 -12.96
N ASP A 244 18.96 -2.94 -12.19
CA ASP A 244 18.13 -1.72 -12.15
C ASP A 244 18.08 -1.00 -13.51
N LEU A 245 19.20 -0.96 -14.24
CA LEU A 245 19.25 -0.41 -15.61
C LEU A 245 18.36 -1.19 -16.58
N GLU A 246 18.31 -2.52 -16.45
CA GLU A 246 17.47 -3.40 -17.27
C GLU A 246 15.99 -3.37 -16.86
N ALA A 247 15.70 -3.05 -15.60
CA ALA A 247 14.37 -3.03 -15.01
C ALA A 247 13.59 -1.72 -15.27
N LEU A 248 14.22 -0.72 -15.90
CA LEU A 248 13.62 0.57 -16.24
C LEU A 248 13.68 0.80 -17.77
N LEU A 249 12.53 1.06 -18.40
CA LEU A 249 12.45 1.19 -19.86
C LEU A 249 13.37 2.28 -20.46
N PRO A 250 13.49 3.50 -19.90
CA PRO A 250 14.34 4.55 -20.48
C PRO A 250 15.83 4.19 -20.53
N THR A 251 16.32 3.46 -19.53
CA THR A 251 17.71 3.00 -19.46
C THR A 251 17.90 1.72 -20.29
N ARG A 252 16.96 0.78 -20.19
CA ARG A 252 16.95 -0.50 -20.90
C ARG A 252 16.99 -0.35 -22.43
N ARG A 253 16.22 0.61 -22.97
CA ARG A 253 15.90 0.72 -24.42
C ARG A 253 17.11 0.53 -25.35
N PHE A 254 18.27 1.08 -24.98
CA PHE A 254 19.50 0.92 -25.75
C PHE A 254 20.56 0.08 -25.02
N PHE A 255 20.51 0.03 -23.68
CA PHE A 255 21.46 -0.71 -22.85
C PHE A 255 21.33 -2.23 -22.98
N ASN A 256 20.12 -2.78 -23.16
CA ASN A 256 19.92 -4.23 -23.27
C ASN A 256 20.76 -4.84 -24.42
N ALA A 257 20.83 -4.15 -25.56
CA ALA A 257 21.69 -4.58 -26.68
C ALA A 257 23.19 -4.57 -26.29
N LEU A 258 23.63 -3.55 -25.56
CA LEU A 258 25.00 -3.44 -25.04
C LEU A 258 25.31 -4.57 -24.06
N LEU A 259 24.39 -4.87 -23.14
CA LEU A 259 24.49 -5.96 -22.17
C LEU A 259 24.71 -7.31 -22.85
N HIS A 260 23.86 -7.66 -23.83
CA HIS A 260 23.98 -8.92 -24.59
C HIS A 260 25.25 -8.97 -25.46
N SER A 261 25.69 -7.83 -25.99
CA SER A 261 26.94 -7.75 -26.75
C SER A 261 28.17 -7.93 -25.87
N SER A 262 28.14 -7.36 -24.67
CA SER A 262 29.23 -7.47 -23.69
C SER A 262 29.44 -8.89 -23.16
N LYS A 263 28.48 -9.81 -23.31
CA LYS A 263 28.52 -11.18 -22.75
C LYS A 263 28.64 -11.25 -21.23
N LEU A 264 28.24 -10.20 -20.53
CA LEU A 264 28.30 -10.13 -19.06
C LEU A 264 27.63 -11.33 -18.38
N ILE A 265 26.43 -11.72 -18.83
CA ILE A 265 25.69 -12.84 -18.24
C ILE A 265 26.45 -14.16 -18.40
N THR A 266 27.06 -14.42 -19.56
CA THR A 266 27.89 -15.61 -19.77
C THR A 266 29.06 -15.65 -18.80
N HIS A 267 29.76 -14.52 -18.62
CA HIS A 267 30.86 -14.43 -17.64
C HIS A 267 30.40 -14.72 -16.22
N CYS A 268 29.23 -14.19 -15.82
CA CYS A 268 28.68 -14.45 -14.49
C CYS A 268 28.33 -15.93 -14.30
N VAL A 269 27.61 -16.53 -15.25
CA VAL A 269 27.17 -17.94 -15.18
C VAL A 269 28.35 -18.92 -15.09
N LEU A 270 29.46 -18.62 -15.76
CA LEU A 270 30.66 -19.45 -15.74
C LEU A 270 31.59 -19.17 -14.56
N SER A 271 31.29 -18.17 -13.74
CA SER A 271 32.09 -17.83 -12.58
C SER A 271 32.00 -18.92 -11.51
N LYS A 272 33.11 -19.21 -10.84
CA LYS A 272 33.13 -20.16 -9.72
C LYS A 272 32.36 -19.61 -8.52
N LEU A 273 32.30 -18.28 -8.38
CA LEU A 273 31.57 -17.58 -7.33
C LEU A 273 30.10 -18.06 -7.23
N ILE A 274 29.41 -18.28 -8.35
CA ILE A 274 28.00 -18.75 -8.37
C ILE A 274 27.80 -20.08 -7.64
N SER A 275 28.77 -20.99 -7.74
CA SER A 275 28.68 -22.32 -7.12
C SER A 275 29.17 -22.35 -5.67
N SER A 276 29.75 -21.25 -5.19
CA SER A 276 30.30 -21.14 -3.84
C SER A 276 29.23 -20.76 -2.82
N GLU A 277 29.38 -21.21 -1.57
CA GLU A 277 28.48 -20.82 -0.47
C GLU A 277 28.51 -19.30 -0.22
N ALA A 278 29.70 -18.69 -0.35
CA ALA A 278 29.90 -17.24 -0.22
C ALA A 278 29.22 -16.43 -1.34
N GLY A 279 29.04 -17.00 -2.52
CA GLY A 279 28.39 -16.35 -3.67
C GLY A 279 26.90 -16.65 -3.82
N SER A 280 26.24 -17.16 -2.78
CA SER A 280 24.80 -17.44 -2.80
C SER A 280 23.95 -16.21 -3.17
N LEU A 281 24.25 -15.04 -2.60
CA LEU A 281 23.59 -13.77 -2.95
C LEU A 281 23.91 -13.36 -4.40
N PHE A 282 25.17 -13.46 -4.82
CA PHE A 282 25.58 -13.19 -6.20
C PHE A 282 24.81 -14.05 -7.20
N CYS A 283 24.64 -15.35 -6.92
CA CYS A 283 23.84 -16.26 -7.74
C CYS A 283 22.40 -15.77 -7.89
N GLN A 284 21.73 -15.44 -6.78
CA GLN A 284 20.35 -14.93 -6.79
C GLN A 284 20.23 -13.62 -7.59
N LEU A 285 21.19 -12.71 -7.45
CA LEU A 285 21.23 -11.46 -8.21
C LEU A 285 21.45 -11.69 -9.72
N VAL A 286 22.30 -12.65 -10.09
CA VAL A 286 22.52 -13.03 -11.50
C VAL A 286 21.27 -13.66 -12.10
N GLU A 287 20.50 -14.45 -11.35
CA GLU A 287 19.20 -14.97 -11.78
C GLU A 287 18.19 -13.84 -12.04
N MET A 288 18.14 -12.84 -11.15
CA MET A 288 17.32 -11.64 -11.37
C MET A 288 17.75 -10.86 -12.62
N LEU A 289 19.06 -10.69 -12.84
CA LEU A 289 19.58 -10.06 -14.05
C LEU A 289 19.22 -10.86 -15.30
N LYS A 290 19.36 -12.20 -15.27
CA LYS A 290 18.99 -13.08 -16.38
C LYS A 290 17.49 -12.96 -16.73
N PHE A 291 16.64 -12.82 -15.70
CA PHE A 291 15.21 -12.55 -15.87
C PHE A 291 14.96 -11.24 -16.61
N TYR A 292 15.51 -10.10 -16.14
CA TYR A 292 15.26 -8.80 -16.78
C TYR A 292 15.92 -8.69 -18.15
N ALA A 293 17.16 -9.15 -18.34
CA ALA A 293 17.85 -9.11 -19.63
C ALA A 293 17.07 -9.80 -20.77
N ARG A 294 16.16 -10.72 -20.43
CA ARG A 294 15.33 -11.46 -21.40
C ARG A 294 13.84 -11.26 -21.19
N PHE A 295 13.47 -10.22 -20.47
CA PHE A 295 12.08 -9.87 -20.19
C PHE A 295 11.26 -9.76 -21.50
N GLU A 296 10.00 -10.19 -21.46
CA GLU A 296 9.12 -10.31 -22.63
C GLU A 296 8.55 -8.95 -23.06
N ILE A 297 9.43 -8.01 -23.42
CA ILE A 297 9.11 -6.65 -23.86
C ILE A 297 9.81 -6.30 -25.16
N ASN A 298 9.20 -5.41 -25.94
CA ASN A 298 9.84 -4.75 -27.06
C ASN A 298 10.58 -3.49 -26.58
N ASP A 299 11.91 -3.52 -26.52
CA ASP A 299 12.73 -2.44 -25.94
C ASP A 299 12.50 -1.06 -26.57
N ILE A 300 12.08 -0.99 -27.84
CA ILE A 300 11.84 0.28 -28.53
C ILE A 300 10.45 0.83 -28.19
N THR A 301 9.41 0.01 -28.39
CA THR A 301 8.01 0.44 -28.21
C THR A 301 7.55 0.43 -26.75
N GLY A 302 8.21 -0.34 -25.89
CA GLY A 302 7.78 -0.58 -24.51
C GLY A 302 6.59 -1.54 -24.37
N GLN A 303 6.10 -2.13 -25.48
CA GLN A 303 4.95 -3.03 -25.44
C GLN A 303 5.37 -4.45 -25.03
N GLN A 304 4.52 -5.11 -24.25
CA GLN A 304 4.69 -6.51 -23.89
C GLN A 304 4.61 -7.39 -25.13
N LEU A 305 5.48 -8.39 -25.21
CA LEU A 305 5.46 -9.36 -26.31
C LEU A 305 4.41 -10.43 -26.04
N THR A 306 3.68 -10.80 -27.08
CA THR A 306 2.76 -11.93 -27.05
C THR A 306 3.53 -13.26 -27.08
N HIS A 307 2.94 -14.34 -26.58
CA HIS A 307 3.55 -15.68 -26.64
C HIS A 307 3.92 -16.13 -28.06
N LYS A 308 3.13 -15.70 -29.05
CA LYS A 308 3.44 -15.95 -30.46
C LYS A 308 4.73 -15.25 -30.88
N GLU A 309 4.87 -13.97 -30.56
CA GLU A 309 6.07 -13.18 -30.89
C GLU A 309 7.32 -13.70 -30.17
N VAL A 310 7.18 -14.14 -28.91
CA VAL A 310 8.28 -14.78 -28.15
C VAL A 310 8.71 -16.08 -28.84
N SER A 311 7.75 -16.90 -29.26
CA SER A 311 8.02 -18.16 -29.97
C SER A 311 8.65 -17.93 -31.34
N ASP A 312 8.12 -16.98 -32.11
CA ASP A 312 8.64 -16.61 -33.43
C ASP A 312 10.09 -16.12 -33.32
N ARG A 313 10.41 -15.28 -32.32
CA ARG A 313 11.78 -14.83 -32.05
C ARG A 313 12.72 -15.98 -31.70
N HIS A 314 12.26 -16.93 -30.87
CA HIS A 314 13.04 -18.12 -30.56
C HIS A 314 13.31 -18.97 -31.82
N TYR A 315 12.29 -19.19 -32.66
CA TYR A 315 12.46 -19.92 -33.91
C TYR A 315 13.38 -19.22 -34.89
N GLU A 316 13.38 -17.88 -34.96
CA GLU A 316 14.34 -17.13 -35.77
C GLU A 316 15.79 -17.40 -35.32
N HIS A 317 16.06 -17.42 -34.01
CA HIS A 317 17.40 -17.75 -33.49
C HIS A 317 17.79 -19.20 -33.83
N VAL A 318 16.88 -20.15 -33.64
CA VAL A 318 17.12 -21.57 -33.94
C VAL A 318 17.35 -21.79 -35.44
N VAL A 319 16.60 -21.12 -36.32
CA VAL A 319 16.78 -21.19 -37.78
C VAL A 319 18.13 -20.60 -38.19
N LYS A 320 18.59 -19.51 -37.56
CA LYS A 320 19.94 -18.98 -37.79
C LYS A 320 21.01 -19.98 -37.38
N LEU A 321 20.85 -20.63 -36.22
CA LEU A 321 21.75 -21.69 -35.76
C LEU A 321 21.75 -22.89 -36.72
N GLN A 322 20.59 -23.30 -37.24
CA GLN A 322 20.49 -24.37 -38.25
C GLN A 322 21.21 -24.01 -39.56
N LYS A 323 21.13 -22.75 -40.01
CA LYS A 323 21.87 -22.26 -41.19
C LYS A 323 23.37 -22.24 -40.93
N ALA A 324 23.80 -21.81 -39.75
CA ALA A 324 25.20 -21.86 -39.33
C ALA A 324 25.71 -23.32 -39.34
N ALA A 325 24.95 -24.22 -38.73
CA ALA A 325 25.22 -25.64 -38.72
C ALA A 325 25.34 -26.18 -40.14
N PHE A 326 24.36 -25.97 -41.01
CA PHE A 326 24.41 -26.44 -42.39
C PHE A 326 25.65 -25.96 -43.16
N LYS A 327 26.08 -24.70 -42.92
CA LYS A 327 27.25 -24.12 -43.59
C LYS A 327 28.58 -24.67 -43.06
N TYR A 328 28.71 -24.87 -41.75
CA TYR A 328 30.00 -25.15 -41.10
C TYR A 328 30.11 -26.55 -40.47
N PHE A 329 29.08 -27.41 -40.55
CA PHE A 329 29.05 -28.74 -39.93
C PHE A 329 30.25 -29.64 -40.27
N ARG A 330 30.82 -29.52 -41.48
CA ARG A 330 31.93 -30.36 -41.95
C ARG A 330 33.28 -30.06 -41.29
N LYS A 331 33.43 -28.89 -40.66
CA LYS A 331 34.58 -28.50 -39.83
C LYS A 331 34.01 -27.82 -38.59
N PRO A 332 33.64 -28.58 -37.53
CA PRO A 332 32.96 -28.04 -36.37
C PRO A 332 33.90 -27.12 -35.58
N ASP A 333 33.91 -25.86 -35.97
CA ASP A 333 34.56 -24.78 -35.26
C ASP A 333 33.46 -23.96 -34.58
N ILE A 334 33.33 -24.12 -33.26
CA ILE A 334 32.30 -23.46 -32.45
C ILE A 334 32.40 -21.94 -32.59
N TYR A 335 33.60 -21.39 -32.84
CA TYR A 335 33.77 -19.97 -33.09
C TYR A 335 33.06 -19.54 -34.38
N ARG A 336 33.13 -20.34 -35.46
CA ARG A 336 32.41 -20.05 -36.72
C ARG A 336 30.89 -20.07 -36.56
N PHE A 337 30.38 -20.87 -35.62
CA PHE A 337 28.96 -20.86 -35.26
C PHE A 337 28.60 -19.56 -34.54
N ALA A 338 29.39 -19.18 -33.52
CA ALA A 338 29.20 -17.92 -32.80
C ALA A 338 29.34 -16.68 -33.71
N GLU A 339 30.29 -16.70 -34.65
CA GLU A 339 30.53 -15.65 -35.65
C GLU A 339 29.31 -15.49 -36.57
N TYR A 340 28.76 -16.61 -37.09
CA TYR A 340 27.58 -16.57 -37.95
C TYR A 340 26.33 -16.05 -37.23
N LEU A 341 26.24 -16.29 -35.93
CA LEU A 341 25.16 -15.79 -35.07
C LEU A 341 25.40 -14.34 -34.62
N ASN A 342 26.43 -13.66 -35.11
CA ASN A 342 26.85 -12.31 -34.69
C ASN A 342 27.15 -12.19 -33.19
N LEU A 343 27.54 -13.28 -32.53
CA LEU A 343 27.82 -13.30 -31.10
C LEU A 343 29.25 -12.89 -30.78
N VAL A 344 30.18 -13.11 -31.71
CA VAL A 344 31.61 -12.78 -31.60
C VAL A 344 32.07 -12.01 -32.85
N PRO A 345 33.18 -11.25 -32.78
CA PRO A 345 33.75 -10.58 -33.94
C PRO A 345 34.23 -11.57 -35.02
N PRO A 346 34.47 -11.10 -36.26
CA PRO A 346 35.00 -11.94 -37.33
C PRO A 346 36.40 -12.47 -37.01
N MET A 347 36.72 -13.70 -37.44
CA MET A 347 38.05 -14.32 -37.16
C MET A 347 39.24 -13.51 -37.69
N ASP A 348 39.05 -12.69 -38.73
CA ASP A 348 40.11 -11.89 -39.34
C ASP A 348 40.41 -10.58 -38.56
N SER A 349 39.73 -10.35 -37.43
CA SER A 349 39.97 -9.23 -36.51
C SER A 349 41.14 -9.52 -35.55
N GLU A 350 41.70 -8.48 -34.90
CA GLU A 350 42.94 -8.55 -34.10
C GLU A 350 43.08 -9.83 -33.25
N ALA A 351 44.23 -10.51 -33.42
CA ALA A 351 44.54 -11.82 -32.83
C ALA A 351 44.43 -11.88 -31.29
N SER A 352 44.37 -10.75 -30.59
CA SER A 352 44.23 -10.67 -29.13
C SER A 352 42.85 -11.09 -28.61
N MET A 353 41.77 -11.02 -29.42
CA MET A 353 40.42 -11.43 -29.01
C MET A 353 40.16 -12.94 -29.16
N LEU A 354 40.98 -13.64 -29.95
CA LEU A 354 40.86 -15.08 -30.19
C LEU A 354 41.33 -15.92 -28.99
N ASP A 355 42.28 -15.43 -28.19
CA ASP A 355 42.81 -16.12 -26.99
C ASP A 355 41.84 -16.10 -25.79
N ILE A 356 40.79 -15.26 -25.81
CA ILE A 356 39.86 -15.04 -24.68
C ILE A 356 38.64 -15.98 -24.74
N CYS A 357 38.32 -16.54 -25.90
CA CYS A 357 37.10 -17.31 -26.09
C CYS A 357 37.33 -18.81 -25.86
N SER A 358 37.27 -19.25 -24.60
CA SER A 358 37.29 -20.69 -24.29
C SER A 358 36.13 -21.43 -24.95
N LYS A 359 36.29 -22.74 -25.19
CA LYS A 359 35.23 -23.59 -25.76
C LYS A 359 33.96 -23.56 -24.91
N GLU A 360 34.11 -23.54 -23.58
CA GLU A 360 33.02 -23.47 -22.61
C GLU A 360 32.29 -22.13 -22.72
N PHE A 361 33.03 -21.02 -22.78
CA PHE A 361 32.47 -19.68 -22.96
C PHE A 361 31.63 -19.54 -24.23
N LEU A 362 32.14 -20.05 -25.36
CA LEU A 362 31.42 -20.01 -26.62
C LEU A 362 30.17 -20.90 -26.60
N THR A 363 30.28 -22.09 -26.00
CA THR A 363 29.15 -23.03 -25.88
C THR A 363 28.03 -22.44 -25.04
N GLU A 364 28.37 -21.85 -23.89
CA GLU A 364 27.40 -21.21 -23.02
C GLU A 364 26.78 -19.98 -23.69
N THR A 365 27.58 -19.16 -24.40
CA THR A 365 27.08 -18.00 -25.15
C THR A 365 26.07 -18.40 -26.23
N ILE A 366 26.32 -19.47 -26.99
CA ILE A 366 25.38 -19.99 -28.00
C ILE A 366 24.14 -20.57 -27.33
N THR A 367 24.31 -21.29 -26.21
CA THR A 367 23.22 -21.90 -25.45
C THR A 367 22.28 -20.82 -24.91
N LEU A 368 22.82 -19.82 -24.21
CA LEU A 368 22.08 -18.66 -23.72
C LEU A 368 21.31 -17.92 -24.84
N HIS A 369 21.85 -17.86 -26.06
CA HIS A 369 21.17 -17.21 -27.18
C HIS A 369 20.02 -18.05 -27.77
N CYS A 370 20.14 -19.38 -27.75
CA CYS A 370 19.22 -20.29 -28.43
C CYS A 370 18.33 -21.13 -27.49
N GLU A 371 18.54 -21.09 -26.18
CA GLU A 371 17.79 -21.92 -25.22
C GLU A 371 16.29 -21.63 -25.27
N ARG A 372 15.48 -22.70 -25.14
CA ARG A 372 14.03 -22.58 -25.07
C ARG A 372 13.67 -21.89 -23.76
N ARG A 373 12.84 -20.86 -23.86
CA ARG A 373 12.38 -20.10 -22.70
C ARG A 373 11.12 -20.75 -22.15
N VAL A 374 11.11 -20.96 -20.84
CA VAL A 374 9.86 -21.24 -20.13
C VAL A 374 9.08 -19.93 -20.07
N ASN A 375 7.79 -20.01 -20.34
CA ASN A 375 6.89 -18.88 -20.23
C ASN A 375 6.95 -18.34 -18.78
N GLN A 376 7.19 -17.04 -18.59
CA GLN A 376 7.28 -16.41 -17.26
C GLN A 376 6.03 -16.68 -16.41
N LEU A 377 4.86 -16.66 -17.06
CA LEU A 377 3.57 -16.94 -16.45
C LEU A 377 3.46 -18.40 -16.01
N GLN A 378 4.00 -19.33 -16.80
CA GLN A 378 4.07 -20.74 -16.43
C GLN A 378 5.01 -20.96 -15.25
N GLN A 379 6.18 -20.29 -15.23
CA GLN A 379 7.11 -20.37 -14.12
C GLN A 379 6.46 -19.91 -12.81
N LEU A 380 5.72 -18.80 -12.84
CA LEU A 380 4.94 -18.31 -11.70
C LEU A 380 3.83 -19.28 -11.27
N ASN A 381 3.12 -19.88 -12.23
CA ASN A 381 2.06 -20.85 -11.94
C ASN A 381 2.60 -22.15 -11.33
N GLU A 382 3.84 -22.52 -11.65
CA GLU A 382 4.54 -23.68 -11.10
C GLU A 382 5.13 -23.42 -9.70
N GLN A 383 5.13 -22.17 -9.21
CA GLN A 383 5.63 -21.82 -7.88
C GLN A 383 4.62 -22.14 -6.75
N PRO A 384 5.07 -22.64 -5.59
CA PRO A 384 4.24 -22.71 -4.38
C PRO A 384 3.82 -21.32 -3.87
N LEU A 385 2.68 -21.23 -3.20
CA LEU A 385 2.22 -20.00 -2.54
C LEU A 385 2.73 -19.88 -1.09
N TYR A 386 2.97 -21.01 -0.43
CA TYR A 386 3.49 -21.03 0.94
C TYR A 386 5.02 -21.07 0.96
N PRO A 387 5.66 -20.36 1.90
CA PRO A 387 7.09 -20.47 2.07
C PRO A 387 7.47 -21.80 2.75
N THR A 388 8.65 -22.31 2.42
CA THR A 388 9.24 -23.52 3.01
C THR A 388 10.44 -23.16 3.89
N GLU A 389 10.98 -24.14 4.60
CA GLU A 389 12.19 -23.99 5.42
C GLU A 389 13.41 -23.41 4.67
N GLN A 390 13.46 -23.58 3.34
CA GLN A 390 14.55 -23.05 2.52
C GLN A 390 14.47 -21.53 2.38
N VAL A 391 13.26 -20.97 2.32
CA VAL A 391 13.04 -19.52 2.12
C VAL A 391 12.88 -18.79 3.46
N ILE A 392 12.20 -19.40 4.44
CA ILE A 392 11.88 -18.77 5.74
C ILE A 392 13.13 -18.28 6.46
N TRP A 393 14.23 -19.05 6.39
CA TRP A 393 15.50 -18.74 7.06
C TRP A 393 16.63 -18.35 6.09
N ASP A 394 16.32 -17.97 4.85
CA ASP A 394 17.29 -17.37 3.92
C ASP A 394 17.36 -15.85 4.15
N GLU A 395 18.47 -15.38 4.68
CA GLU A 395 18.68 -13.97 5.06
C GLU A 395 18.87 -13.04 3.84
N ASN A 396 19.20 -13.59 2.66
CA ASN A 396 19.39 -12.81 1.43
C ASN A 396 18.06 -12.28 0.88
N VAL A 397 16.97 -13.00 1.13
CA VAL A 397 15.60 -12.69 0.66
C VAL A 397 14.64 -12.36 1.81
N VAL A 398 14.85 -12.93 3.00
CA VAL A 398 14.07 -12.66 4.22
C VAL A 398 15.03 -12.19 5.32
N PRO A 399 15.54 -10.94 5.23
CA PRO A 399 16.49 -10.39 6.19
C PRO A 399 15.85 -10.20 7.58
N TYR A 400 16.66 -10.24 8.64
CA TYR A 400 16.21 -9.83 9.97
C TYR A 400 15.96 -8.32 10.05
N GLU A 401 15.19 -7.91 11.06
CA GLU A 401 14.87 -6.49 11.37
C GLU A 401 16.11 -5.58 11.47
N ASN A 402 17.26 -6.12 11.90
CA ASN A 402 18.50 -5.36 12.11
C ASN A 402 19.27 -5.03 10.82
N TYR A 403 18.65 -5.17 9.65
CA TYR A 403 19.28 -4.81 8.39
C TYR A 403 19.78 -3.35 8.38
N SER A 404 21.09 -3.19 8.20
CA SER A 404 21.77 -1.89 8.25
C SER A 404 21.52 -1.02 7.02
N GLY A 405 21.14 -1.61 5.89
CA GLY A 405 21.04 -0.92 4.61
C GLY A 405 22.35 -0.87 3.81
N GLU A 406 23.45 -1.40 4.34
CA GLU A 406 24.76 -1.40 3.65
C GLU A 406 24.91 -2.55 2.64
N GLY A 407 24.27 -3.69 2.90
CA GLY A 407 24.30 -4.85 2.01
C GLY A 407 23.46 -4.67 0.74
N VAL A 408 23.56 -5.62 -0.16
CA VAL A 408 22.62 -5.83 -1.26
C VAL A 408 21.65 -6.93 -0.82
N LEU A 409 20.40 -6.90 -1.31
CA LEU A 409 19.44 -7.98 -1.10
C LEU A 409 18.89 -8.41 -2.46
N ALA A 410 18.55 -9.70 -2.60
CA ALA A 410 17.94 -10.21 -3.84
C ALA A 410 16.43 -9.92 -3.87
N LEU A 411 16.08 -8.63 -3.78
CA LEU A 411 14.70 -8.16 -3.70
C LEU A 411 14.36 -7.22 -4.84
N ASN A 412 13.13 -7.30 -5.33
CA ASN A 412 12.61 -6.31 -6.28
C ASN A 412 12.48 -4.93 -5.62
N LYS A 413 12.59 -3.87 -6.41
CA LYS A 413 12.40 -2.48 -5.94
C LYS A 413 11.12 -1.90 -6.52
N LEU A 414 10.35 -1.21 -5.68
CA LEU A 414 9.23 -0.37 -6.09
C LEU A 414 9.76 1.06 -6.30
N ASN A 415 9.90 1.43 -7.57
CA ASN A 415 10.25 2.79 -7.97
C ASN A 415 9.08 3.41 -8.75
N LEU A 416 9.32 4.52 -9.46
CA LEU A 416 8.29 5.23 -10.20
C LEU A 416 7.73 4.46 -11.40
N GLN A 417 8.57 3.65 -12.05
CA GLN A 417 8.30 3.03 -13.34
C GLN A 417 8.43 1.51 -13.32
N PHE A 418 7.63 0.84 -14.16
CA PHE A 418 7.61 -0.61 -14.34
C PHE A 418 7.52 -0.95 -15.83
N LEU A 419 8.20 -2.00 -16.28
CA LEU A 419 8.30 -2.33 -17.71
C LEU A 419 6.93 -2.62 -18.34
N THR A 420 6.10 -3.39 -17.65
CA THR A 420 4.76 -3.83 -18.09
C THR A 420 3.86 -4.04 -16.87
N LEU A 421 2.55 -4.25 -17.08
CA LEU A 421 1.64 -4.62 -15.98
C LEU A 421 2.04 -5.97 -15.35
N HIS A 422 2.61 -6.87 -16.16
CA HIS A 422 3.13 -8.15 -15.66
C HIS A 422 4.31 -7.93 -14.70
N ASP A 423 5.30 -7.10 -15.08
CA ASP A 423 6.42 -6.71 -14.22
C ASP A 423 5.93 -6.07 -12.91
N TYR A 424 5.03 -5.09 -13.03
CA TYR A 424 4.41 -4.42 -11.89
C TYR A 424 3.78 -5.40 -10.89
N LEU A 425 2.93 -6.32 -11.37
CA LEU A 425 2.27 -7.30 -10.53
C LEU A 425 3.25 -8.33 -9.96
N LEU A 426 4.25 -8.76 -10.74
CA LEU A 426 5.25 -9.75 -10.30
C LEU A 426 6.16 -9.21 -9.20
N ARG A 427 6.64 -7.96 -9.30
CA ARG A 427 7.44 -7.33 -8.24
C ARG A 427 6.64 -7.23 -6.93
N ASN A 428 5.38 -6.80 -7.03
CA ASN A 428 4.49 -6.76 -5.87
C ASN A 428 4.23 -8.17 -5.32
N PHE A 429 4.08 -9.19 -6.18
CA PHE A 429 3.85 -10.58 -5.76
C PHE A 429 5.02 -11.10 -4.92
N ASN A 430 6.24 -10.95 -5.45
CA ASN A 430 7.45 -11.41 -4.76
C ASN A 430 7.67 -10.67 -3.44
N LEU A 431 7.52 -9.34 -3.43
CA LEU A 431 7.69 -8.54 -2.22
C LEU A 431 6.66 -8.89 -1.14
N PHE A 432 5.39 -9.00 -1.53
CA PHE A 432 4.33 -9.38 -0.60
C PHE A 432 4.54 -10.80 -0.06
N GLN A 433 4.97 -11.75 -0.91
CA GLN A 433 5.29 -13.11 -0.48
C GLN A 433 6.43 -13.14 0.55
N LEU A 434 7.53 -12.44 0.28
CA LEU A 434 8.72 -12.43 1.14
C LEU A 434 8.50 -11.66 2.44
N GLU A 435 7.72 -10.57 2.41
CA GLU A 435 7.35 -9.82 3.62
C GLU A 435 6.42 -10.64 4.52
N SER A 436 5.40 -11.30 3.93
CA SER A 436 4.55 -12.24 4.69
C SER A 436 5.35 -13.42 5.24
N THR A 437 6.39 -13.86 4.53
CA THR A 437 7.29 -14.92 5.01
C THR A 437 8.06 -14.49 6.26
N TYR A 438 8.43 -13.22 6.38
CA TYR A 438 9.03 -12.68 7.59
C TYR A 438 8.09 -12.75 8.79
N GLU A 439 6.81 -12.40 8.62
CA GLU A 439 5.83 -12.52 9.70
C GLU A 439 5.64 -13.99 10.13
N ILE A 440 5.52 -14.89 9.15
CA ILE A 440 5.42 -16.33 9.38
C ILE A 440 6.63 -16.82 10.16
N ARG A 441 7.83 -16.36 9.80
CA ARG A 441 9.06 -16.69 10.51
C ARG A 441 8.99 -16.26 11.99
N GLN A 442 8.56 -15.04 12.30
CA GLN A 442 8.41 -14.57 13.68
C GLN A 442 7.43 -15.44 14.47
N ASP A 443 6.28 -15.78 13.86
CA ASP A 443 5.28 -16.67 14.48
C ASP A 443 5.85 -18.07 14.76
N LEU A 444 6.58 -18.65 13.80
CA LEU A 444 7.22 -19.96 13.94
C LEU A 444 8.30 -19.96 15.03
N GLU A 445 9.16 -18.93 15.06
CA GLU A 445 10.25 -18.82 16.05
C GLU A 445 9.69 -18.66 17.47
N ASP A 446 8.72 -17.76 17.70
CA ASP A 446 8.09 -17.58 19.04
C ASP A 446 7.45 -18.87 19.53
N VAL A 447 6.70 -19.56 18.66
CA VAL A 447 6.07 -20.84 18.99
C VAL A 447 7.11 -21.90 19.34
N LEU A 448 8.15 -22.08 18.52
CA LEU A 448 9.14 -23.14 18.72
C LEU A 448 10.01 -22.88 19.96
N PHE A 449 10.33 -21.62 20.27
CA PHE A 449 10.98 -21.27 21.54
C PHE A 449 10.12 -21.61 22.76
N ARG A 450 8.80 -21.44 22.69
CA ARG A 450 7.85 -21.80 23.77
C ARG A 450 7.65 -23.30 23.91
N MET A 451 7.58 -24.02 22.79
CA MET A 451 7.37 -25.47 22.75
C MET A 451 8.58 -26.26 23.26
N LYS A 452 9.79 -25.68 23.21
CA LYS A 452 11.05 -26.25 23.73
C LYS A 452 11.31 -27.69 23.23
N PRO A 453 11.64 -27.87 21.95
CA PRO A 453 11.87 -29.20 21.36
C PRO A 453 13.20 -29.79 21.85
N TRP A 454 13.17 -30.91 22.56
CA TRP A 454 14.36 -31.64 23.03
C TRP A 454 14.46 -33.01 22.38
N ARG A 455 15.63 -33.63 22.46
CA ARG A 455 15.88 -34.99 22.00
C ARG A 455 15.45 -36.00 23.06
N HIS A 456 14.70 -37.03 22.68
CA HIS A 456 14.40 -38.16 23.56
C HIS A 456 15.69 -38.94 23.91
N GLU A 457 15.78 -39.49 25.12
CA GLU A 457 17.00 -40.12 25.64
C GLU A 457 17.42 -41.39 24.87
N SER A 458 16.45 -42.15 24.34
CA SER A 458 16.67 -43.46 23.70
C SER A 458 16.05 -43.63 22.31
N ARG A 459 15.20 -42.70 21.89
CA ARG A 459 14.50 -42.72 20.59
C ARG A 459 14.97 -41.53 19.80
N ASN A 460 15.04 -41.64 18.48
CA ASN A 460 15.39 -40.50 17.63
C ASN A 460 14.16 -39.59 17.40
N GLU A 461 13.43 -39.30 18.48
CA GLU A 461 12.17 -38.57 18.51
C GLU A 461 12.34 -37.26 19.29
N THR A 462 11.55 -36.25 18.93
CA THR A 462 11.51 -34.95 19.63
C THR A 462 10.53 -35.02 20.79
N VAL A 463 10.99 -34.63 21.98
CA VAL A 463 10.17 -34.45 23.19
C VAL A 463 9.91 -32.96 23.39
N TRP A 464 8.66 -32.60 23.67
CA TRP A 464 8.25 -31.21 23.83
C TRP A 464 8.21 -30.83 25.31
N GLY A 465 9.08 -29.89 25.71
CA GLY A 465 9.21 -29.45 27.10
C GLY A 465 8.28 -28.30 27.50
N GLY A 466 7.56 -27.71 26.55
CA GLY A 466 6.67 -26.57 26.77
C GLY A 466 5.37 -26.67 25.98
N TRP A 467 4.60 -25.58 26.01
CA TRP A 467 3.32 -25.45 25.31
C TRP A 467 3.20 -24.05 24.69
N ALA A 468 2.41 -23.94 23.62
CA ALA A 468 2.12 -22.68 22.96
C ALA A 468 0.62 -22.58 22.65
N ARG A 469 0.03 -21.39 22.81
CA ARG A 469 -1.39 -21.14 22.48
C ARG A 469 -1.71 -21.35 20.99
N MET A 470 -0.73 -21.05 20.14
CA MET A 470 -0.84 -21.06 18.67
C MET A 470 -0.41 -22.39 18.04
N ALA A 471 0.01 -23.38 18.82
CA ALA A 471 0.47 -24.66 18.28
C ALA A 471 -0.01 -25.87 19.08
N LEU A 472 -0.26 -26.97 18.37
CA LEU A 472 -0.64 -28.25 18.95
C LEU A 472 0.20 -29.37 18.33
N LEU A 473 0.44 -30.40 19.13
CA LEU A 473 1.11 -31.62 18.67
C LEU A 473 0.17 -32.39 17.75
N LEU A 474 0.73 -32.92 16.66
CA LEU A 474 -0.01 -33.76 15.72
C LEU A 474 -0.06 -35.20 16.24
N ASP A 475 -1.26 -35.75 16.38
CA ASP A 475 -1.45 -37.17 16.70
C ASP A 475 -1.25 -38.04 15.46
N SER A 476 -1.72 -37.55 14.30
CA SER A 476 -1.59 -38.22 13.00
C SER A 476 -1.81 -37.22 11.87
N PHE A 477 -1.09 -37.38 10.76
CA PHE A 477 -1.33 -36.70 9.49
C PHE A 477 -1.37 -37.72 8.35
N GLN A 478 -2.30 -37.57 7.42
CA GLN A 478 -2.39 -38.43 6.23
C GLN A 478 -2.89 -37.65 5.01
N ILE A 479 -2.42 -38.04 3.82
CA ILE A 479 -2.96 -37.56 2.54
C ILE A 479 -4.19 -38.39 2.20
N VAL A 480 -5.29 -37.72 1.86
CA VAL A 480 -6.60 -38.37 1.63
C VAL A 480 -6.99 -38.33 0.16
N GLU A 481 -6.70 -37.23 -0.53
CA GLU A 481 -7.08 -37.04 -1.92
C GLU A 481 -5.93 -36.41 -2.70
N VAL A 482 -5.62 -36.99 -3.87
CA VAL A 482 -4.73 -36.40 -4.87
C VAL A 482 -5.47 -36.40 -6.19
N GLY A 483 -5.89 -35.22 -6.63
CA GLY A 483 -6.59 -35.02 -7.90
C GLY A 483 -5.66 -35.21 -9.10
N LYS A 484 -6.22 -35.61 -10.24
CA LYS A 484 -5.46 -35.71 -11.50
C LYS A 484 -5.11 -34.30 -12.00
N PRO A 485 -3.89 -34.07 -12.52
CA PRO A 485 -3.51 -32.80 -13.14
C PRO A 485 -4.49 -32.38 -14.25
N PHE A 486 -4.73 -31.07 -14.38
CA PHE A 486 -5.41 -30.52 -15.55
C PHE A 486 -4.52 -30.64 -16.79
N VAL A 487 -5.13 -30.58 -17.98
CA VAL A 487 -4.39 -30.70 -19.24
C VAL A 487 -3.40 -29.54 -19.38
N GLY A 488 -2.11 -29.86 -19.43
CA GLY A 488 -1.02 -28.88 -19.53
C GLY A 488 -0.32 -28.59 -18.20
N ASP A 489 -0.99 -28.83 -17.07
CA ASP A 489 -0.42 -28.65 -15.75
C ASP A 489 0.42 -29.88 -15.35
N LYS A 490 1.55 -29.62 -14.68
CA LYS A 490 2.39 -30.68 -14.12
C LYS A 490 1.92 -31.10 -12.73
N SER A 491 1.32 -30.18 -11.98
CA SER A 491 0.87 -30.40 -10.60
C SER A 491 -0.54 -31.02 -10.56
N PRO A 492 -0.86 -31.78 -9.49
CA PRO A 492 -2.21 -32.30 -9.28
C PRO A 492 -3.23 -31.15 -9.16
N SER A 493 -4.48 -31.38 -9.54
CA SER A 493 -5.53 -30.35 -9.48
C SER A 493 -5.90 -29.94 -8.05
N VAL A 494 -5.79 -30.88 -7.11
CA VAL A 494 -6.09 -30.68 -5.69
C VAL A 494 -5.31 -31.71 -4.88
N VAL A 495 -4.88 -31.31 -3.68
CA VAL A 495 -4.29 -32.22 -2.70
C VAL A 495 -4.97 -31.95 -1.36
N LYS A 496 -5.58 -32.98 -0.77
CA LYS A 496 -6.22 -32.89 0.55
C LYS A 496 -5.49 -33.77 1.56
N GLY A 497 -5.25 -33.21 2.74
CA GLY A 497 -4.74 -33.91 3.91
C GLY A 497 -5.74 -33.87 5.07
N GLU A 498 -5.58 -34.80 6.00
CA GLU A 498 -6.30 -34.82 7.27
C GLU A 498 -5.33 -34.90 8.42
N PHE A 499 -5.58 -34.11 9.46
CA PHE A 499 -4.80 -34.13 10.68
C PHE A 499 -5.66 -34.21 11.93
N SER A 500 -5.15 -34.92 12.93
CA SER A 500 -5.79 -35.05 14.26
C SER A 500 -4.93 -34.37 15.31
N VAL A 501 -5.56 -33.60 16.19
CA VAL A 501 -4.92 -32.93 17.33
C VAL A 501 -5.74 -33.09 18.61
N ASN A 502 -5.04 -33.11 19.73
CA ASN A 502 -5.64 -33.00 21.06
C ASN A 502 -5.64 -31.54 21.52
N VAL A 503 -6.82 -30.91 21.59
CA VAL A 503 -6.98 -29.49 21.98
C VAL A 503 -6.87 -29.25 23.50
N GLY A 504 -6.80 -30.32 24.30
CA GLY A 504 -6.67 -30.25 25.76
C GLY A 504 -7.92 -29.73 26.48
N ARG A 505 -7.81 -29.56 27.80
CA ARG A 505 -8.93 -29.19 28.69
C ARG A 505 -9.13 -27.68 28.89
N ARG A 506 -8.17 -26.85 28.48
CA ARG A 506 -8.24 -25.40 28.70
C ARG A 506 -9.26 -24.79 27.73
N VAL A 507 -10.35 -24.26 28.28
CA VAL A 507 -11.55 -23.90 27.50
C VAL A 507 -11.30 -22.77 26.52
N ASP A 508 -10.47 -21.78 26.88
CA ASP A 508 -10.07 -20.66 26.03
C ASP A 508 -9.33 -21.13 24.76
N ILE A 509 -8.29 -21.95 24.92
CA ILE A 509 -7.52 -22.50 23.80
C ILE A 509 -8.40 -23.43 22.95
N LYS A 510 -9.21 -24.27 23.60
CA LYS A 510 -10.15 -25.17 22.92
C LYS A 510 -11.11 -24.39 22.01
N GLN A 511 -11.72 -23.33 22.53
CA GLN A 511 -12.62 -22.48 21.75
C GLN A 511 -11.91 -21.81 20.57
N GLU A 512 -10.66 -21.37 20.73
CA GLU A 512 -9.90 -20.75 19.64
C GLU A 512 -9.60 -21.73 18.51
N TRP A 513 -9.18 -22.96 18.82
CA TRP A 513 -8.92 -23.99 17.81
C TRP A 513 -10.20 -24.52 17.16
N GLU A 514 -11.29 -24.65 17.93
CA GLU A 514 -12.62 -24.96 17.38
C GLU A 514 -13.18 -23.81 16.53
N ASN A 515 -12.64 -22.59 16.71
CA ASN A 515 -13.01 -21.42 15.94
C ASN A 515 -12.26 -21.24 14.63
N LEU A 516 -11.29 -22.10 14.29
CA LEU A 516 -10.70 -22.12 12.96
C LEU A 516 -11.80 -22.20 11.90
N ARG A 517 -11.66 -21.36 10.87
CA ARG A 517 -12.61 -21.19 9.79
C ARG A 517 -12.07 -21.74 8.47
N LYS A 518 -12.96 -21.96 7.52
CA LYS A 518 -12.60 -22.27 6.14
C LYS A 518 -11.71 -21.14 5.61
N HIS A 519 -10.67 -21.52 4.86
CA HIS A 519 -9.64 -20.62 4.33
C HIS A 519 -8.60 -20.13 5.35
N ASP A 520 -8.71 -20.46 6.64
CA ASP A 520 -7.63 -20.18 7.58
C ASP A 520 -6.38 -20.98 7.20
N VAL A 521 -5.23 -20.31 7.18
CA VAL A 521 -3.95 -20.95 6.88
C VAL A 521 -3.29 -21.45 8.15
N CYS A 522 -2.82 -22.70 8.13
CA CYS A 522 -2.00 -23.31 9.18
C CYS A 522 -0.67 -23.82 8.61
N PHE A 523 0.34 -23.97 9.45
CA PHE A 523 1.65 -24.51 9.09
C PHE A 523 1.89 -25.86 9.78
N LEU A 524 2.22 -26.86 8.97
CA LEU A 524 2.65 -28.19 9.38
C LEU A 524 4.18 -28.18 9.48
N VAL A 525 4.71 -28.58 10.64
CA VAL A 525 6.13 -28.47 10.96
C VAL A 525 6.68 -29.81 11.42
N THR A 526 7.87 -30.12 10.92
CA THR A 526 8.71 -31.23 11.39
C THR A 526 9.92 -30.64 12.09
N CYS A 527 10.01 -30.83 13.41
CA CYS A 527 11.17 -30.46 14.20
C CYS A 527 11.89 -31.70 14.73
N ARG A 528 13.20 -31.79 14.51
CA ARG A 528 14.08 -32.86 14.98
C ARG A 528 15.16 -32.26 15.85
N SER A 529 14.98 -32.30 17.16
CA SER A 529 15.93 -31.68 18.07
C SER A 529 17.14 -32.58 18.34
N THR A 530 18.32 -31.96 18.36
CA THR A 530 19.58 -32.59 18.79
C THR A 530 19.92 -32.27 20.24
N GLN A 531 19.21 -31.33 20.86
CA GLN A 531 19.51 -30.79 22.19
C GLN A 531 18.98 -31.70 23.31
N PRO A 532 19.73 -31.94 24.40
CA PRO A 532 19.26 -32.77 25.50
C PRO A 532 18.08 -32.13 26.26
N VAL A 533 17.28 -32.97 26.91
CA VAL A 533 16.17 -32.55 27.77
C VAL A 533 16.65 -31.56 28.84
N GLY A 534 15.91 -30.45 29.02
CA GLY A 534 16.24 -29.38 29.96
C GLY A 534 17.12 -28.26 29.40
N THR A 535 17.53 -28.33 28.12
CA THR A 535 18.30 -27.25 27.46
C THR A 535 17.49 -25.96 27.41
N LYS A 536 18.11 -24.84 27.82
CA LYS A 536 17.51 -23.49 27.77
C LYS A 536 17.83 -22.83 26.44
N TYR A 537 16.80 -22.32 25.78
CA TYR A 537 16.93 -21.54 24.55
C TYR A 537 17.02 -20.04 24.86
N ASP A 538 17.84 -19.32 24.09
CA ASP A 538 18.03 -17.86 24.20
C ASP A 538 17.58 -17.19 22.90
N VAL A 539 16.55 -16.35 22.98
CA VAL A 539 15.99 -15.61 21.84
C VAL A 539 17.00 -14.64 21.21
N ARG A 540 18.06 -14.26 21.95
CA ARG A 540 19.10 -13.36 21.44
C ARG A 540 20.15 -14.05 20.57
N LYS A 541 20.21 -15.38 20.60
CA LYS A 541 21.12 -16.16 19.74
C LYS A 541 20.39 -16.58 18.46
N PRO A 542 21.11 -16.83 17.35
CA PRO A 542 20.50 -17.26 16.10
C PRO A 542 19.58 -18.47 16.30
N PHE A 543 18.36 -18.41 15.75
CA PHE A 543 17.37 -19.47 15.90
C PHE A 543 17.85 -20.79 15.28
N LYS A 544 18.40 -20.72 14.06
CA LYS A 544 18.84 -21.86 13.24
C LYS A 544 19.93 -22.71 13.91
N GLU A 545 20.76 -22.10 14.75
CA GLU A 545 21.81 -22.80 15.52
C GLU A 545 21.26 -23.55 16.73
N GLN A 546 20.10 -23.15 17.24
CA GLN A 546 19.51 -23.66 18.47
C GLN A 546 18.45 -24.72 18.23
N ILE A 547 17.56 -24.47 17.27
CA ILE A 547 16.42 -25.33 16.95
C ILE A 547 16.49 -25.70 15.47
N GLN A 548 16.64 -26.99 15.20
CA GLN A 548 16.69 -27.52 13.84
C GLN A 548 15.28 -27.86 13.36
N VAL A 549 14.72 -26.99 12.52
CA VAL A 549 13.49 -27.25 11.78
C VAL A 549 13.85 -27.98 10.48
N THR A 550 13.25 -29.15 10.25
CA THR A 550 13.54 -29.98 9.08
C THR A 550 12.62 -29.63 7.91
N TYR A 551 11.31 -29.48 8.18
CA TYR A 551 10.32 -29.16 7.14
C TYR A 551 9.26 -28.20 7.66
N VAL A 552 8.82 -27.28 6.80
CA VAL A 552 7.65 -26.43 6.99
C VAL A 552 6.77 -26.49 5.75
N ARG A 553 5.48 -26.81 5.90
CA ARG A 553 4.50 -26.80 4.80
C ARG A 553 3.24 -26.06 5.22
N GLY A 554 2.79 -25.13 4.39
CA GLY A 554 1.50 -24.46 4.59
C GLY A 554 0.33 -25.35 4.16
N CYS A 555 -0.80 -25.19 4.84
CA CYS A 555 -2.07 -25.82 4.51
C CYS A 555 -3.22 -24.84 4.79
N GLU A 556 -4.34 -25.05 4.12
CA GLU A 556 -5.56 -24.23 4.26
C GLU A 556 -6.70 -25.08 4.79
N ILE A 557 -7.38 -24.60 5.84
CA ILE A 557 -8.50 -25.31 6.44
C ILE A 557 -9.67 -25.41 5.44
N GLU A 558 -10.08 -26.64 5.11
CA GLU A 558 -11.35 -26.90 4.44
C GLU A 558 -12.50 -26.86 5.46
N GLY A 559 -12.27 -27.48 6.62
CA GLY A 559 -13.15 -27.42 7.78
C GLY A 559 -12.83 -28.49 8.82
N MET A 560 -13.47 -28.37 9.98
CA MET A 560 -13.43 -29.37 11.04
C MET A 560 -14.35 -30.55 10.69
N MET A 561 -13.94 -31.78 11.00
CA MET A 561 -14.75 -32.96 10.73
C MET A 561 -15.68 -33.31 11.91
N ASP A 562 -16.87 -33.81 11.58
CA ASP A 562 -17.81 -34.37 12.55
C ASP A 562 -17.45 -35.82 12.92
N GLN A 563 -18.28 -36.45 13.76
CA GLN A 563 -18.09 -37.86 14.16
C GLN A 563 -18.30 -38.84 13.00
N ASN A 564 -18.96 -38.43 11.92
CA ASN A 564 -19.23 -39.24 10.73
C ASN A 564 -18.16 -39.07 9.63
N GLY A 565 -17.13 -38.24 9.87
CA GLY A 565 -16.08 -37.95 8.88
C GLY A 565 -16.51 -36.99 7.77
N GLN A 566 -17.62 -36.28 7.96
CA GLN A 566 -18.05 -35.20 7.09
C GLN A 566 -17.49 -33.86 7.57
N VAL A 567 -17.17 -32.98 6.62
CA VAL A 567 -16.75 -31.62 6.95
C VAL A 567 -17.96 -30.86 7.48
N ILE A 568 -17.83 -30.30 8.67
CA ILE A 568 -18.84 -29.43 9.26
C ILE A 568 -18.88 -28.17 8.40
N GLU A 569 -19.95 -28.00 7.63
CA GLU A 569 -20.18 -26.75 6.91
C GLU A 569 -20.29 -25.61 7.92
N GLU A 570 -19.66 -24.49 7.57
CA GLU A 570 -19.71 -23.30 8.41
C GLU A 570 -21.10 -22.70 8.34
N PHE A 571 -21.89 -22.96 9.36
CA PHE A 571 -23.11 -22.21 9.59
C PHE A 571 -22.75 -20.78 10.02
N GLU A 572 -23.48 -19.79 9.51
CA GLU A 572 -23.28 -18.35 9.80
C GLU A 572 -23.29 -18.09 11.33
N ALA A 573 -22.72 -16.96 11.77
CA ALA A 573 -22.34 -16.62 13.15
C ALA A 573 -23.40 -16.87 14.27
N TYR A 574 -24.67 -17.12 13.92
CA TYR A 574 -25.80 -17.28 14.83
C TYR A 574 -26.20 -18.74 15.11
N GLU A 575 -25.70 -19.73 14.35
CA GLU A 575 -25.94 -21.14 14.65
C GLU A 575 -24.84 -21.71 15.57
N LYS A 576 -25.24 -22.28 16.71
CA LYS A 576 -24.29 -22.89 17.64
C LYS A 576 -23.61 -24.07 16.96
N LYS A 577 -22.28 -24.00 16.79
CA LYS A 577 -21.46 -25.12 16.31
C LYS A 577 -21.82 -26.39 17.11
N PRO A 578 -22.00 -27.55 16.44
CA PRO A 578 -22.31 -28.79 17.12
C PRO A 578 -21.21 -29.11 18.16
N GLN A 579 -21.60 -29.39 19.39
CA GLN A 579 -20.66 -29.73 20.45
C GLN A 579 -20.08 -31.12 20.21
N ILE A 580 -18.82 -31.18 19.76
CA ILE A 580 -18.11 -32.44 19.54
C ILE A 580 -17.64 -33.00 20.90
N GLN A 581 -18.07 -34.22 21.21
CA GLN A 581 -17.63 -34.96 22.40
C GLN A 581 -16.13 -35.33 22.31
N GLY A 582 -15.43 -35.25 23.44
CA GLY A 582 -14.00 -35.56 23.56
C GLY A 582 -13.08 -34.36 23.30
N ASP A 583 -11.76 -34.60 23.41
CA ASP A 583 -10.70 -33.59 23.28
C ASP A 583 -9.90 -33.71 21.97
N ILE A 584 -10.20 -34.73 21.16
CA ILE A 584 -9.58 -34.90 19.84
C ILE A 584 -10.41 -34.15 18.81
N ARG A 585 -9.75 -33.37 17.95
CA ARG A 585 -10.35 -32.69 16.80
C ARG A 585 -9.65 -33.14 15.54
N ARG A 586 -10.43 -33.37 14.50
CA ARG A 586 -9.94 -33.72 13.16
C ARG A 586 -10.25 -32.60 12.20
N TYR A 587 -9.27 -32.22 11.41
CA TYR A 587 -9.40 -31.18 10.41
C TYR A 587 -9.03 -31.73 9.04
N ARG A 588 -9.79 -31.34 8.02
CA ARG A 588 -9.43 -31.55 6.63
C ARG A 588 -8.85 -30.26 6.08
N VAL A 589 -7.76 -30.40 5.32
CA VAL A 589 -6.99 -29.28 4.79
C VAL A 589 -6.62 -29.46 3.33
N PHE A 590 -6.54 -28.35 2.61
CA PHE A 590 -5.90 -28.27 1.31
C PHE A 590 -4.40 -28.04 1.46
N LEU A 591 -3.60 -28.77 0.70
CA LEU A 591 -2.16 -28.58 0.57
C LEU A 591 -1.84 -27.92 -0.77
N ASP A 592 -0.71 -27.22 -0.84
CA ASP A 592 -0.26 -26.61 -2.10
C ASP A 592 0.12 -27.72 -3.12
N PRO A 593 -0.57 -27.80 -4.28
CA PRO A 593 -0.31 -28.85 -5.25
C PRO A 593 1.06 -28.77 -5.92
N ASN A 594 1.60 -27.57 -6.10
CA ASN A 594 2.93 -27.38 -6.67
C ASN A 594 4.00 -27.85 -5.70
N GLN A 595 3.86 -27.51 -4.41
CA GLN A 595 4.78 -27.99 -3.38
C GLN A 595 4.73 -29.51 -3.25
N TYR A 596 3.53 -30.11 -3.29
CA TYR A 596 3.37 -31.57 -3.27
C TYR A 596 4.08 -32.25 -4.43
N ARG A 597 3.94 -31.71 -5.64
CA ARG A 597 4.67 -32.21 -6.82
C ARG A 597 6.19 -32.15 -6.59
N ILE A 598 6.71 -31.01 -6.16
CA ILE A 598 8.15 -30.81 -5.92
C ILE A 598 8.68 -31.79 -4.86
N ASP A 599 7.92 -32.01 -3.78
CA ASP A 599 8.31 -32.93 -2.72
C ASP A 599 8.33 -34.40 -3.22
N MET A 600 7.36 -34.79 -4.05
CA MET A 600 7.32 -36.13 -4.65
C MET A 600 8.42 -36.34 -5.71
N GLU A 601 8.74 -35.32 -6.51
CA GLU A 601 9.85 -35.34 -7.47
C GLU A 601 11.19 -35.47 -6.73
N ASN A 602 11.43 -34.68 -5.69
CA ASN A 602 12.64 -34.79 -4.87
C ASN A 602 12.79 -36.18 -4.22
N ARG A 603 11.69 -36.79 -3.79
CA ARG A 603 11.70 -38.18 -3.31
C ARG A 603 12.10 -39.16 -4.40
N ALA A 604 11.51 -39.04 -5.59
CA ALA A 604 11.77 -39.96 -6.70
C ALA A 604 13.19 -39.83 -7.27
N GLU A 605 13.70 -38.60 -7.41
CA GLU A 605 14.99 -38.32 -8.05
C GLU A 605 16.16 -38.35 -7.07
N LYS A 606 16.00 -37.76 -5.88
CA LYS A 606 17.10 -37.60 -4.91
C LYS A 606 17.03 -38.61 -3.76
N GLY A 607 16.02 -39.47 -3.73
CA GLY A 607 15.81 -40.43 -2.64
C GLY A 607 15.49 -39.76 -1.29
N ALA A 608 14.93 -38.55 -1.31
CA ALA A 608 14.53 -37.84 -0.11
C ALA A 608 13.42 -38.59 0.65
N GLU A 609 13.31 -38.37 1.97
CA GLU A 609 12.22 -38.94 2.77
C GLU A 609 10.86 -38.31 2.43
N ASP A 610 9.78 -39.02 2.74
CA ASP A 610 8.43 -38.53 2.48
C ASP A 610 7.99 -37.52 3.54
N VAL A 611 8.12 -36.24 3.22
CA VAL A 611 7.83 -35.08 4.08
C VAL A 611 6.49 -35.22 4.80
N TYR A 612 5.45 -35.69 4.10
CA TYR A 612 4.08 -35.70 4.61
C TYR A 612 3.83 -36.70 5.74
N TYR A 613 4.73 -37.66 5.98
CA TYR A 613 4.66 -38.57 7.11
C TYR A 613 5.54 -38.16 8.30
N THR A 614 6.21 -36.99 8.22
CA THR A 614 7.18 -36.56 9.24
C THR A 614 6.64 -35.51 10.21
N PHE A 615 5.51 -34.87 9.90
CA PHE A 615 5.01 -33.74 10.68
C PHE A 615 4.68 -34.14 12.11
N ASN A 616 5.13 -33.33 13.06
CA ASN A 616 4.91 -33.57 14.49
C ASN A 616 4.29 -32.36 15.22
N LEU A 617 4.08 -31.24 14.52
CA LEU A 617 3.50 -30.02 15.06
C LEU A 617 2.61 -29.32 14.01
N VAL A 618 1.48 -28.76 14.44
CA VAL A 618 0.67 -27.83 13.65
C VAL A 618 0.60 -26.48 14.34
N ILE A 619 0.77 -25.41 13.58
CA ILE A 619 0.79 -24.03 14.05
C ILE A 619 -0.28 -23.24 13.30
N ARG A 620 -1.19 -22.59 14.03
CA ARG A 620 -2.15 -21.63 13.48
C ARG A 620 -1.63 -20.20 13.62
N ARG A 621 -2.19 -19.27 12.85
CA ARG A 621 -1.88 -17.83 12.93
C ARG A 621 -3.11 -17.02 13.34
N ASP A 622 -2.92 -15.74 13.64
CA ASP A 622 -4.03 -14.81 13.90
C ASP A 622 -4.78 -14.53 12.58
N PRO A 623 -6.10 -14.81 12.49
CA PRO A 623 -6.89 -14.58 11.27
C PRO A 623 -6.77 -13.16 10.70
N LYS A 624 -6.50 -12.14 11.52
CA LYS A 624 -6.36 -10.75 11.05
C LYS A 624 -5.11 -10.54 10.18
N THR A 625 -4.01 -11.22 10.50
CA THR A 625 -2.74 -11.15 9.76
C THR A 625 -2.58 -12.31 8.78
N ASN A 626 -3.48 -13.29 8.81
CA ASN A 626 -3.35 -14.53 8.04
C ASN A 626 -3.99 -14.50 6.64
N ASN A 627 -4.00 -13.34 5.98
CA ASN A 627 -4.66 -13.16 4.68
C ASN A 627 -3.71 -13.32 3.47
N PHE A 628 -2.41 -13.54 3.71
CA PHE A 628 -1.38 -13.44 2.68
C PHE A 628 -1.60 -14.39 1.49
N LYS A 629 -1.95 -15.66 1.74
CA LYS A 629 -2.13 -16.65 0.67
C LYS A 629 -3.27 -16.29 -0.26
N ALA A 630 -4.36 -15.75 0.28
CA ALA A 630 -5.51 -15.36 -0.52
C ALA A 630 -5.18 -14.14 -1.40
N VAL A 631 -4.42 -13.17 -0.87
CA VAL A 631 -3.90 -12.05 -1.66
C VAL A 631 -2.97 -12.54 -2.77
N LEU A 632 -1.99 -13.40 -2.45
CA LEU A 632 -1.08 -13.99 -3.44
C LEU A 632 -1.82 -14.80 -4.52
N SER A 633 -2.83 -15.57 -4.12
CA SER A 633 -3.69 -16.31 -5.05
C SER A 633 -4.44 -15.37 -6.00
N THR A 634 -4.97 -14.26 -5.48
CA THR A 634 -5.62 -13.22 -6.28
C THR A 634 -4.63 -12.56 -7.25
N MET A 635 -3.41 -12.25 -6.82
CA MET A 635 -2.37 -11.68 -7.68
C MET A 635 -1.93 -12.63 -8.79
N ARG A 636 -1.69 -13.91 -8.47
CA ARG A 636 -1.38 -14.93 -9.46
C ARG A 636 -2.51 -15.08 -10.47
N GLN A 637 -3.76 -15.08 -10.02
CA GLN A 637 -4.90 -15.12 -10.93
C GLN A 637 -4.95 -13.89 -11.83
N LEU A 638 -4.72 -12.69 -11.29
CA LEU A 638 -4.65 -11.46 -12.08
C LEU A 638 -3.58 -11.58 -13.17
N LEU A 639 -2.38 -12.03 -12.82
CA LEU A 639 -1.30 -12.28 -13.77
C LEU A 639 -1.69 -13.24 -14.90
N ASN A 640 -2.60 -14.20 -14.66
CA ASN A 640 -3.14 -15.12 -15.67
C ASN A 640 -4.29 -14.54 -16.52
N THR A 641 -4.83 -13.38 -16.16
CA THR A 641 -5.84 -12.68 -16.95
C THR A 641 -5.19 -11.61 -17.83
N GLU A 642 -5.90 -11.14 -18.86
CA GLU A 642 -5.44 -10.04 -19.72
C GLU A 642 -5.25 -8.70 -18.96
N CYS A 643 -5.62 -8.63 -17.68
CA CYS A 643 -5.45 -7.43 -16.83
C CYS A 643 -5.96 -6.16 -17.50
N VAL A 644 -7.19 -6.19 -18.04
CA VAL A 644 -7.79 -5.06 -18.77
C VAL A 644 -8.09 -3.91 -17.81
N VAL A 645 -7.14 -3.00 -17.67
CA VAL A 645 -7.31 -1.68 -17.04
C VAL A 645 -7.80 -0.66 -18.08
N PRO A 646 -8.41 0.47 -17.68
CA PRO A 646 -8.78 1.50 -18.65
C PRO A 646 -7.56 2.04 -19.41
N ASP A 647 -7.68 2.20 -20.73
CA ASP A 647 -6.58 2.65 -21.61
C ASP A 647 -5.95 3.98 -21.17
N TRP A 648 -6.77 4.90 -20.64
CA TRP A 648 -6.32 6.20 -20.13
C TRP A 648 -5.52 6.11 -18.82
N LEU A 649 -5.44 4.92 -18.20
CA LEU A 649 -4.79 4.70 -16.92
C LEU A 649 -3.52 3.87 -17.02
N THR A 650 -3.40 3.01 -18.04
CA THR A 650 -2.29 2.05 -18.22
C THR A 650 -0.92 2.72 -18.09
N ASP A 651 -0.68 3.78 -18.88
CA ASP A 651 0.62 4.46 -18.90
C ASP A 651 0.96 5.12 -17.55
N ILE A 652 -0.04 5.72 -16.89
CA ILE A 652 0.12 6.35 -15.57
C ILE A 652 0.46 5.30 -14.51
N VAL A 653 -0.21 4.14 -14.52
CA VAL A 653 0.10 3.03 -13.61
C VAL A 653 1.53 2.54 -13.82
N LEU A 654 2.00 2.46 -15.06
CA LEU A 654 3.38 2.08 -15.38
C LEU A 654 4.41 3.19 -15.14
N GLY A 655 3.97 4.42 -14.87
CA GLY A 655 4.83 5.59 -14.65
C GLY A 655 5.40 6.22 -15.92
N TYR A 656 4.77 5.96 -17.07
CA TYR A 656 5.14 6.50 -18.38
C TYR A 656 4.14 7.57 -18.84
N GLY A 657 4.51 8.30 -19.90
CA GLY A 657 3.64 9.28 -20.54
C GLY A 657 3.49 10.60 -19.77
N GLU A 658 2.50 11.39 -20.18
CA GLU A 658 2.16 12.66 -19.52
C GLU A 658 1.33 12.38 -18.24
N PRO A 659 1.77 12.84 -17.05
CA PRO A 659 1.07 12.56 -15.78
C PRO A 659 -0.36 13.11 -15.69
N ASP A 660 -0.69 14.12 -16.49
CA ASP A 660 -2.00 14.78 -16.52
C ASP A 660 -2.94 14.22 -17.60
N SER A 661 -2.53 13.19 -18.33
CA SER A 661 -3.31 12.58 -19.43
C SER A 661 -4.70 12.06 -19.01
N ALA A 662 -4.84 11.59 -17.76
CA ALA A 662 -6.12 11.13 -17.18
C ALA A 662 -6.90 12.22 -16.43
N HIS A 663 -6.40 13.46 -16.40
CA HIS A 663 -7.11 14.58 -15.78
C HIS A 663 -8.37 14.92 -16.58
N TYR A 664 -9.45 15.29 -15.91
CA TYR A 664 -10.76 15.50 -16.53
C TYR A 664 -10.73 16.50 -17.71
N SER A 665 -9.84 17.49 -17.69
CA SER A 665 -9.70 18.48 -18.77
C SER A 665 -9.18 17.89 -20.08
N LYS A 666 -8.38 16.81 -20.02
CA LYS A 666 -7.84 16.12 -21.20
C LYS A 666 -8.74 14.97 -21.66
N MET A 667 -9.67 14.51 -20.82
CA MET A 667 -10.58 13.40 -21.14
C MET A 667 -11.55 13.75 -22.28
N ASN A 668 -11.69 12.84 -23.25
CA ASN A 668 -12.54 13.05 -24.43
C ASN A 668 -14.04 12.97 -24.14
N ASN A 669 -14.43 12.38 -23.01
CA ASN A 669 -15.80 12.16 -22.57
C ASN A 669 -16.21 13.06 -21.40
N VAL A 670 -15.55 14.21 -21.24
CA VAL A 670 -15.87 15.20 -20.21
C VAL A 670 -17.32 15.68 -20.33
N VAL A 671 -17.98 15.92 -19.19
CA VAL A 671 -19.39 16.32 -19.12
C VAL A 671 -19.48 17.82 -18.83
N PRO A 672 -19.87 18.67 -19.80
CA PRO A 672 -19.85 20.13 -19.62
C PRO A 672 -20.95 20.65 -18.69
N THR A 673 -22.06 19.93 -18.54
CA THR A 673 -23.21 20.34 -17.71
C THR A 673 -23.49 19.30 -16.64
N MET A 674 -23.47 19.70 -15.37
CA MET A 674 -23.66 18.80 -14.22
C MET A 674 -24.61 19.40 -13.19
N ASP A 675 -25.43 18.56 -12.56
CA ASP A 675 -26.25 18.92 -11.40
C ASP A 675 -25.39 18.83 -10.13
N PHE A 676 -25.12 19.96 -9.48
CA PHE A 676 -24.40 20.00 -8.21
C PHE A 676 -25.31 19.80 -7.00
N ASN A 677 -26.61 19.60 -7.20
CA ASN A 677 -27.60 19.30 -6.18
C ASN A 677 -27.47 20.24 -4.96
N ASP A 678 -27.18 19.67 -3.80
CA ASP A 678 -27.05 20.32 -2.50
C ASP A 678 -25.60 20.69 -2.13
N THR A 679 -24.67 20.64 -3.09
CA THR A 679 -23.26 21.04 -2.88
C THR A 679 -23.16 22.50 -2.45
N PHE A 680 -24.02 23.38 -2.98
CA PHE A 680 -24.00 24.80 -2.65
C PHE A 680 -25.20 25.22 -1.81
N LEU A 681 -24.93 25.95 -0.72
CA LEU A 681 -25.97 26.49 0.16
C LEU A 681 -26.72 27.70 -0.43
N SER A 682 -26.09 28.46 -1.34
CA SER A 682 -26.68 29.64 -1.97
C SER A 682 -25.98 30.00 -3.29
N PHE A 683 -26.58 30.88 -4.10
CA PHE A 683 -25.93 31.39 -5.31
C PHE A 683 -24.64 32.18 -5.02
N GLU A 684 -24.57 32.89 -3.88
CA GLU A 684 -23.35 33.60 -3.48
C GLU A 684 -22.21 32.63 -3.14
N HIS A 685 -22.54 31.48 -2.55
CA HIS A 685 -21.57 30.41 -2.31
C HIS A 685 -20.99 29.86 -3.62
N VAL A 686 -21.78 29.78 -4.70
CA VAL A 686 -21.26 29.42 -6.04
C VAL A 686 -20.22 30.44 -6.51
N LYS A 687 -20.48 31.74 -6.33
CA LYS A 687 -19.54 32.81 -6.72
C LYS A 687 -18.22 32.76 -5.99
N GLU A 688 -18.26 32.53 -4.68
CA GLU A 688 -17.06 32.39 -3.87
C GLU A 688 -16.22 31.17 -4.24
N CYS A 689 -16.85 30.09 -4.71
CA CYS A 689 -16.16 28.84 -5.03
C CYS A 689 -15.43 28.85 -6.39
N PHE A 690 -15.80 29.75 -7.31
CA PHE A 690 -15.18 29.85 -8.64
C PHE A 690 -14.66 31.27 -8.92
N PRO A 691 -13.64 31.74 -8.20
CA PRO A 691 -13.14 33.12 -8.32
C PRO A 691 -12.55 33.43 -9.70
N ASP A 692 -12.03 32.42 -10.39
CA ASP A 692 -11.39 32.56 -11.71
C ASP A 692 -12.38 32.51 -12.88
N TYR A 693 -13.67 32.27 -12.61
CA TYR A 693 -14.71 32.15 -13.63
C TYR A 693 -15.66 33.34 -13.60
N ARG A 694 -16.11 33.75 -14.78
CA ARG A 694 -17.24 34.66 -14.90
C ARG A 694 -18.54 33.85 -14.77
N ILE A 695 -19.38 34.22 -13.80
CA ILE A 695 -20.61 33.48 -13.49
C ILE A 695 -21.82 34.23 -14.04
N GLU A 696 -22.61 33.55 -14.87
CA GLU A 696 -23.82 34.07 -15.50
C GLU A 696 -25.05 33.38 -14.90
N ALA A 697 -25.96 34.18 -14.33
CA ALA A 697 -27.22 33.69 -13.79
C ALA A 697 -28.26 33.55 -14.90
N MET A 698 -28.86 32.36 -15.03
CA MET A 698 -29.87 32.08 -16.06
C MET A 698 -31.32 32.25 -15.59
N ALA A 699 -31.52 32.78 -14.37
CA ALA A 699 -32.82 33.10 -13.82
C ALA A 699 -32.78 34.43 -13.04
N GLU A 700 -33.96 34.96 -12.73
CA GLU A 700 -34.11 36.14 -11.86
C GLU A 700 -33.53 35.88 -10.46
N ALA A 701 -33.00 36.92 -9.82
CA ALA A 701 -32.28 36.82 -8.54
C ALA A 701 -33.10 36.13 -7.43
N GLU A 702 -34.42 36.34 -7.39
CA GLU A 702 -35.32 35.73 -6.39
C GLU A 702 -35.48 34.21 -6.57
N LYS A 703 -35.26 33.69 -7.77
CA LYS A 703 -35.38 32.26 -8.12
C LYS A 703 -34.04 31.53 -8.08
N MET A 704 -32.94 32.21 -7.78
CA MET A 704 -31.59 31.64 -7.69
C MET A 704 -31.37 30.91 -6.35
N VAL A 705 -32.19 29.89 -6.10
CA VAL A 705 -32.11 29.01 -4.93
C VAL A 705 -31.62 27.61 -5.35
N PRO A 706 -30.86 26.91 -4.49
CA PRO A 706 -30.40 25.55 -4.80
C PRO A 706 -31.59 24.58 -4.85
N PRO A 707 -31.48 23.45 -5.60
CA PRO A 707 -30.27 22.93 -6.26
C PRO A 707 -29.86 23.66 -7.54
N PHE A 708 -28.57 23.61 -7.88
CA PHE A 708 -28.01 24.30 -9.06
C PHE A 708 -27.41 23.33 -10.08
N GLN A 709 -27.76 23.54 -11.35
CA GLN A 709 -27.06 22.97 -12.50
C GLN A 709 -26.03 23.98 -13.02
N LEU A 710 -24.79 23.53 -13.18
CA LEU A 710 -23.68 24.35 -13.67
C LEU A 710 -23.24 23.83 -15.03
N LYS A 711 -23.10 24.74 -16.00
CA LYS A 711 -22.54 24.45 -17.32
C LYS A 711 -21.23 25.23 -17.51
N PHE A 712 -20.15 24.48 -17.71
CA PHE A 712 -18.78 24.97 -17.84
C PHE A 712 -18.43 25.14 -19.33
N MET A 713 -18.28 26.38 -19.79
CA MET A 713 -18.03 26.68 -21.20
C MET A 713 -16.62 26.30 -21.68
N ASP A 714 -15.65 26.29 -20.77
CA ASP A 714 -14.29 25.84 -21.01
C ASP A 714 -14.20 24.33 -21.32
N LEU A 715 -15.25 23.56 -20.99
CA LEU A 715 -15.33 22.12 -21.26
C LEU A 715 -16.16 21.79 -22.52
N VAL A 716 -16.80 22.78 -23.16
CA VAL A 716 -17.57 22.59 -24.39
C VAL A 716 -16.63 22.56 -25.59
N ARG A 717 -16.58 21.43 -26.31
CA ARG A 717 -15.77 21.26 -27.51
C ARG A 717 -16.57 21.62 -28.77
N GLY A 718 -16.02 22.47 -29.64
CA GLY A 718 -16.58 22.80 -30.97
C GLY A 718 -17.66 23.90 -31.02
N GLY A 719 -17.63 24.90 -30.13
CA GLY A 719 -18.60 26.02 -30.09
C GLY A 719 -17.96 27.42 -30.22
N GLU A 720 -18.75 28.45 -30.53
CA GLU A 720 -18.24 29.83 -30.74
C GLU A 720 -17.56 30.46 -29.50
N LYS A 721 -17.86 29.96 -28.29
CA LYS A 721 -17.26 30.37 -27.00
C LYS A 721 -16.30 29.31 -26.41
N GLU A 722 -15.72 28.46 -27.26
CA GLU A 722 -14.81 27.40 -26.83
C GLU A 722 -13.59 27.98 -26.10
N GLY A 723 -13.35 27.51 -24.87
CA GLY A 723 -12.21 27.92 -24.03
C GLY A 723 -12.44 29.15 -23.15
N GLU A 724 -13.62 29.78 -23.19
CA GLU A 724 -13.93 30.89 -22.26
C GLU A 724 -14.23 30.36 -20.85
N LYS A 725 -13.60 30.95 -19.82
CA LYS A 725 -13.87 30.64 -18.40
C LYS A 725 -15.19 31.24 -17.92
N VAL A 726 -16.30 30.75 -18.46
CA VAL A 726 -17.67 31.17 -18.12
C VAL A 726 -18.46 29.99 -17.57
N ILE A 727 -19.20 30.21 -16.48
CA ILE A 727 -20.13 29.24 -15.90
C ILE A 727 -21.56 29.78 -15.99
N GLU A 728 -22.42 29.04 -16.69
CA GLU A 728 -23.86 29.29 -16.68
C GLU A 728 -24.49 28.54 -15.51
N VAL A 729 -25.18 29.26 -14.62
CA VAL A 729 -25.83 28.68 -13.43
C VAL A 729 -27.34 28.73 -13.60
N THR A 730 -27.96 27.55 -13.60
CA THR A 730 -29.41 27.37 -13.72
C THR A 730 -29.96 26.74 -12.43
N PRO A 731 -30.92 27.38 -11.74
CA PRO A 731 -31.60 26.76 -10.61
C PRO A 731 -32.53 25.64 -11.10
N LEU A 732 -32.51 24.50 -10.42
CA LEU A 732 -33.37 23.36 -10.72
C LEU A 732 -34.53 23.30 -9.72
N VAL A 733 -35.76 23.24 -10.21
CA VAL A 733 -36.94 22.96 -9.39
C VAL A 733 -37.16 21.45 -9.39
N ARG A 734 -36.94 20.79 -8.25
CA ARG A 734 -37.29 19.38 -8.08
C ARG A 734 -38.76 19.30 -7.66
N GLU A 735 -39.61 18.79 -8.55
CA GLU A 735 -41.00 18.46 -8.20
C GLU A 735 -40.98 17.42 -7.08
N ALA A 736 -41.81 17.61 -6.05
CA ALA A 736 -41.89 16.66 -4.95
C ALA A 736 -42.35 15.31 -5.51
N PRO A 737 -41.61 14.20 -5.31
CA PRO A 737 -42.00 12.89 -5.81
C PRO A 737 -43.30 12.38 -5.17
N THR A 738 -43.76 13.07 -4.12
CA THR A 738 -45.02 12.80 -3.42
C THR A 738 -45.74 14.11 -3.09
N PRO A 739 -47.08 14.11 -2.99
CA PRO A 739 -47.86 15.27 -2.53
C PRO A 739 -47.61 15.65 -1.05
N TYR A 740 -46.85 14.85 -0.31
CA TYR A 740 -46.46 15.13 1.07
C TYR A 740 -45.15 15.93 1.13
N PRO A 741 -44.98 16.83 2.12
CA PRO A 741 -43.75 17.58 2.35
C PRO A 741 -42.66 16.67 2.94
N VAL A 742 -42.08 15.81 2.11
CA VAL A 742 -40.83 15.11 2.47
C VAL A 742 -39.68 16.05 2.17
N CYS A 743 -39.08 16.62 3.21
CA CYS A 743 -37.84 17.38 3.08
C CYS A 743 -36.68 16.37 3.02
N PRO A 744 -36.03 16.15 1.85
CA PRO A 744 -34.86 15.30 1.80
C PRO A 744 -33.75 15.88 2.69
N ASN A 745 -32.94 15.01 3.28
CA ASN A 745 -31.78 15.44 4.05
C ASN A 745 -30.80 16.14 3.11
N LYS A 746 -30.49 17.41 3.40
CA LYS A 746 -29.58 18.23 2.58
C LYS A 746 -28.23 18.37 3.26
N ASN A 747 -27.18 18.42 2.45
CA ASN A 747 -25.86 18.82 2.90
C ASN A 747 -25.91 20.21 3.59
N GLN A 748 -25.22 20.31 4.72
CA GLN A 748 -25.09 21.55 5.51
C GLN A 748 -23.68 22.15 5.44
N VAL A 749 -22.73 21.43 4.83
CA VAL A 749 -21.33 21.84 4.74
C VAL A 749 -21.18 22.94 3.69
N ARG A 750 -20.63 24.09 4.10
CA ARG A 750 -20.19 25.15 3.19
C ARG A 750 -18.78 24.83 2.69
N PHE A 751 -18.68 24.21 1.52
CA PHE A 751 -17.41 23.79 0.93
C PHE A 751 -16.52 24.97 0.49
N THR A 752 -15.20 24.79 0.54
CA THR A 752 -14.23 25.77 0.00
C THR A 752 -14.09 25.63 -1.52
N SER A 753 -13.50 26.63 -2.19
CA SER A 753 -13.17 26.55 -3.62
C SER A 753 -12.33 25.30 -3.95
N ALA A 754 -11.32 24.96 -3.13
CA ALA A 754 -10.52 23.75 -3.32
C ALA A 754 -11.32 22.45 -3.13
N GLN A 755 -12.23 22.41 -2.15
CA GLN A 755 -13.13 21.27 -1.95
C GLN A 755 -14.12 21.12 -3.11
N VAL A 756 -14.66 22.23 -3.64
CA VAL A 756 -15.56 22.24 -4.80
C VAL A 756 -14.83 21.81 -6.07
N GLU A 757 -13.57 22.21 -6.27
CA GLU A 757 -12.76 21.70 -7.38
C GLU A 757 -12.54 20.19 -7.27
N ALA A 758 -12.28 19.66 -6.06
CA ALA A 758 -12.20 18.22 -5.84
C ALA A 758 -13.53 17.49 -6.13
N ILE A 759 -14.67 18.08 -5.74
CA ILE A 759 -16.00 17.54 -6.04
C ILE A 759 -16.28 17.56 -7.55
N LYS A 760 -16.01 18.69 -8.22
CA LYS A 760 -16.13 18.86 -9.67
C LYS A 760 -15.29 17.82 -10.41
N ALA A 761 -14.01 17.68 -10.05
CA ALA A 761 -13.12 16.69 -10.64
C ALA A 761 -13.64 15.26 -10.42
N GLY A 762 -14.04 14.94 -9.19
CA GLY A 762 -14.56 13.60 -8.84
C GLY A 762 -15.88 13.23 -9.52
N MET A 763 -16.67 14.21 -9.95
CA MET A 763 -17.87 14.00 -10.78
C MET A 763 -17.54 13.77 -12.26
N GLN A 764 -16.36 14.14 -12.74
CA GLN A 764 -15.96 13.96 -14.13
C GLN A 764 -15.31 12.58 -14.38
N PRO A 765 -15.35 12.06 -15.61
CA PRO A 765 -14.56 10.90 -16.01
C PRO A 765 -13.05 11.13 -15.84
N GLY A 766 -12.30 10.07 -15.55
CA GLY A 766 -10.84 10.09 -15.41
C GLY A 766 -10.33 9.82 -13.99
N LEU A 767 -9.08 10.21 -13.74
CA LEU A 767 -8.40 10.08 -12.45
C LEU A 767 -8.51 11.40 -11.66
N THR A 768 -9.06 11.32 -10.46
CA THR A 768 -9.09 12.44 -9.51
C THR A 768 -8.27 12.10 -8.29
N MET A 769 -7.24 12.90 -8.01
CA MET A 769 -6.42 12.77 -6.80
C MET A 769 -6.67 13.95 -5.87
N VAL A 770 -7.05 13.66 -4.62
CA VAL A 770 -7.28 14.67 -3.60
C VAL A 770 -6.27 14.48 -2.47
N VAL A 771 -5.40 15.46 -2.28
CA VAL A 771 -4.49 15.52 -1.13
C VAL A 771 -5.18 16.29 -0.02
N GLY A 772 -5.57 15.59 1.03
CA GLY A 772 -6.29 16.19 2.15
C GLY A 772 -5.47 16.21 3.42
N PRO A 773 -4.92 17.37 3.84
CA PRO A 773 -4.25 17.52 5.14
C PRO A 773 -5.14 17.14 6.34
N PRO A 774 -4.58 17.08 7.57
CA PRO A 774 -5.36 16.81 8.77
C PRO A 774 -6.50 17.83 8.95
N GLY A 775 -7.74 17.34 9.09
CA GLY A 775 -8.89 18.19 9.42
C GLY A 775 -9.49 19.02 8.28
N THR A 776 -9.14 18.75 7.03
CA THR A 776 -9.62 19.52 5.85
C THR A 776 -10.93 19.01 5.23
N GLY A 777 -11.65 18.10 5.88
CA GLY A 777 -12.95 17.61 5.39
C GLY A 777 -12.88 16.58 4.25
N LYS A 778 -11.83 15.73 4.20
CA LYS A 778 -11.69 14.64 3.21
C LYS A 778 -12.96 13.80 3.05
N THR A 779 -13.51 13.35 4.18
CA THR A 779 -14.70 12.51 4.23
C THR A 779 -15.93 13.27 3.74
N ASP A 780 -16.06 14.56 4.04
CA ASP A 780 -17.16 15.40 3.53
C ASP A 780 -17.11 15.54 2.00
N VAL A 781 -15.92 15.77 1.43
CA VAL A 781 -15.69 15.81 -0.02
C VAL A 781 -16.04 14.45 -0.66
N ALA A 782 -15.58 13.34 -0.06
CA ALA A 782 -15.86 12.00 -0.55
C ALA A 782 -17.36 11.71 -0.64
N VAL A 783 -18.08 12.01 0.44
CA VAL A 783 -19.52 11.76 0.56
C VAL A 783 -20.31 12.65 -0.40
N GLN A 784 -19.91 13.91 -0.61
CA GLN A 784 -20.56 14.77 -1.61
C GLN A 784 -20.32 14.29 -3.04
N ILE A 785 -19.11 13.79 -3.37
CA ILE A 785 -18.85 13.16 -4.68
C ILE A 785 -19.78 11.97 -4.90
N ILE A 786 -19.92 11.10 -3.89
CA ILE A 786 -20.81 9.93 -3.95
C ILE A 786 -22.27 10.36 -4.15
N SER A 787 -22.75 11.33 -3.38
CA SER A 787 -24.11 11.88 -3.49
C SER A 787 -24.36 12.46 -4.88
N ASN A 788 -23.44 13.27 -5.40
CA ASN A 788 -23.60 13.89 -6.72
C ASN A 788 -23.59 12.84 -7.84
N ILE A 789 -22.71 11.82 -7.76
CA ILE A 789 -22.69 10.73 -8.74
C ILE A 789 -24.00 9.92 -8.69
N TYR A 790 -24.50 9.63 -7.48
CA TYR A 790 -25.74 8.88 -7.27
C TYR A 790 -26.94 9.56 -7.92
N HIS A 791 -27.04 10.90 -7.85
CA HIS A 791 -28.12 11.68 -8.45
C HIS A 791 -27.95 11.92 -9.95
N ASN A 792 -26.74 12.23 -10.43
CA ASN A 792 -26.51 12.54 -11.85
C ASN A 792 -26.54 11.28 -12.74
N TRP A 793 -26.09 10.13 -12.21
CA TRP A 793 -26.03 8.88 -12.96
C TRP A 793 -26.67 7.72 -12.18
N PRO A 794 -28.00 7.71 -12.02
CA PRO A 794 -28.72 6.72 -11.22
C PRO A 794 -28.57 5.26 -11.71
N GLN A 795 -28.09 5.07 -12.95
CA GLN A 795 -27.77 3.77 -13.57
C GLN A 795 -26.36 3.26 -13.26
N GLN A 796 -25.48 4.11 -12.73
CA GLN A 796 -24.10 3.75 -12.40
C GLN A 796 -23.99 3.20 -10.98
N ARG A 797 -22.96 2.39 -10.74
CA ARG A 797 -22.63 1.88 -9.41
C ARG A 797 -21.27 2.39 -8.95
N THR A 798 -21.19 2.76 -7.67
CA THR A 798 -19.98 3.29 -7.04
C THR A 798 -19.45 2.29 -6.04
N LEU A 799 -18.19 1.89 -6.22
CA LEU A 799 -17.44 1.07 -5.29
C LEU A 799 -16.59 1.98 -4.38
N ILE A 800 -16.80 1.87 -3.07
CA ILE A 800 -16.03 2.54 -2.04
C ILE A 800 -15.02 1.55 -1.48
N VAL A 801 -13.74 1.94 -1.44
CA VAL A 801 -12.67 1.14 -0.84
C VAL A 801 -11.94 1.96 0.20
N THR A 802 -11.75 1.41 1.40
CA THR A 802 -10.98 2.03 2.47
C THR A 802 -9.89 1.09 2.97
N HIS A 803 -8.87 1.63 3.64
CA HIS A 803 -7.91 0.81 4.37
C HIS A 803 -8.56 0.23 5.64
N SER A 804 -9.19 1.10 6.45
CA SER A 804 -9.74 0.72 7.75
C SER A 804 -11.27 0.58 7.75
N ASN A 805 -11.78 -0.30 8.62
CA ASN A 805 -13.21 -0.38 8.93
C ASN A 805 -13.75 0.91 9.57
N GLN A 806 -12.88 1.65 10.29
CA GLN A 806 -13.26 2.89 10.95
C GLN A 806 -13.58 4.00 9.93
N ALA A 807 -12.74 4.18 8.91
CA ALA A 807 -13.02 5.13 7.84
C ALA A 807 -14.32 4.78 7.11
N LEU A 808 -14.55 3.48 6.87
CA LEU A 808 -15.80 3.00 6.28
C LEU A 808 -17.01 3.38 7.14
N ASN A 809 -16.97 3.17 8.46
CA ASN A 809 -18.05 3.58 9.37
C ASN A 809 -18.36 5.08 9.25
N GLN A 810 -17.32 5.92 9.28
CA GLN A 810 -17.46 7.39 9.19
C GLN A 810 -18.07 7.84 7.85
N LEU A 811 -17.70 7.18 6.75
CA LEU A 811 -18.33 7.42 5.45
C LEU A 811 -19.82 7.06 5.47
N PHE A 812 -20.18 5.89 5.99
CA PHE A 812 -21.59 5.45 6.02
C PHE A 812 -22.46 6.36 6.86
N GLU A 813 -22.01 6.73 8.06
CA GLU A 813 -22.73 7.67 8.94
C GLU A 813 -23.07 8.97 8.22
N LYS A 814 -22.12 9.52 7.46
CA LYS A 814 -22.33 10.75 6.67
C LYS A 814 -23.18 10.54 5.42
N ILE A 815 -23.09 9.40 4.74
CA ILE A 815 -23.91 9.08 3.56
C ILE A 815 -25.39 8.95 3.98
N ILE A 816 -25.67 8.31 5.12
CA ILE A 816 -27.02 8.15 5.67
C ILE A 816 -27.65 9.52 6.02
N ALA A 817 -26.81 10.49 6.39
CA ALA A 817 -27.24 11.85 6.67
C ALA A 817 -27.56 12.70 5.42
N LEU A 818 -27.39 12.15 4.21
CA LEU A 818 -27.73 12.82 2.94
C LEU A 818 -28.95 12.17 2.26
N ASP A 819 -29.38 12.75 1.14
CA ASP A 819 -30.46 12.24 0.26
C ASP A 819 -30.03 10.97 -0.51
N VAL A 820 -29.64 9.92 0.21
CA VAL A 820 -29.29 8.61 -0.36
C VAL A 820 -30.15 7.54 0.28
N ASP A 821 -30.91 6.85 -0.56
CA ASP A 821 -31.78 5.78 -0.10
C ASP A 821 -30.97 4.61 0.48
N GLU A 822 -31.27 4.26 1.73
CA GLU A 822 -30.56 3.24 2.50
C GLU A 822 -30.52 1.89 1.76
N ARG A 823 -31.55 1.54 0.98
CA ARG A 823 -31.60 0.28 0.24
C ARG A 823 -30.46 0.14 -0.78
N HIS A 824 -29.97 1.27 -1.30
CA HIS A 824 -28.91 1.31 -2.29
C HIS A 824 -27.51 1.21 -1.67
N LEU A 825 -27.40 1.16 -0.33
CA LEU A 825 -26.14 1.06 0.41
C LEU A 825 -25.87 -0.40 0.83
N LEU A 826 -24.69 -0.91 0.48
CA LEU A 826 -24.21 -2.23 0.89
C LEU A 826 -22.80 -2.16 1.45
N ARG A 827 -22.58 -2.72 2.64
CA ARG A 827 -21.26 -2.93 3.25
C ARG A 827 -20.88 -4.41 3.22
N MET A 828 -19.64 -4.73 2.89
CA MET A 828 -19.09 -6.08 2.92
C MET A 828 -17.80 -6.13 3.75
N GLY A 829 -17.67 -7.09 4.69
CA GLY A 829 -16.42 -7.37 5.42
C GLY A 829 -16.58 -7.85 6.87
N HIS A 830 -15.55 -8.46 7.46
CA HIS A 830 -15.54 -9.04 8.82
C HIS A 830 -15.86 -8.07 9.98
N GLY A 831 -16.01 -6.77 9.72
CA GLY A 831 -16.41 -5.75 10.69
C GLY A 831 -17.91 -5.51 10.76
N GLU A 832 -18.73 -6.44 10.25
CA GLU A 832 -20.20 -6.38 10.24
C GLU A 832 -20.80 -6.10 11.63
N GLU A 833 -20.13 -6.50 12.71
CA GLU A 833 -20.60 -6.36 14.09
C GLU A 833 -20.32 -4.98 14.75
N GLY A 834 -19.49 -4.12 14.13
CA GLY A 834 -18.92 -2.93 14.78
C GLY A 834 -19.55 -1.58 14.44
N LEU A 835 -20.72 -1.55 13.80
CA LEU A 835 -21.47 -0.31 13.55
C LEU A 835 -22.23 0.08 14.83
N GLU A 836 -21.90 1.23 15.42
CA GLU A 836 -22.70 1.86 16.51
C GLU A 836 -23.96 2.56 15.97
N THR A 837 -24.44 2.17 14.79
CA THR A 837 -25.73 2.65 14.26
C THR A 837 -26.83 1.72 14.73
N GLU A 838 -28.03 2.26 15.02
CA GLU A 838 -29.21 1.46 15.37
C GLU A 838 -29.60 0.40 14.31
N LYS A 839 -29.03 0.47 13.09
CA LYS A 839 -29.39 -0.34 11.92
C LYS A 839 -28.19 -1.13 11.35
N ASP A 840 -28.47 -2.33 10.84
CA ASP A 840 -27.48 -3.23 10.23
C ASP A 840 -27.44 -3.08 8.68
N PHE A 841 -26.25 -2.80 8.14
CA PHE A 841 -25.96 -2.59 6.71
C PHE A 841 -25.23 -3.79 6.07
N SER A 842 -25.08 -4.89 6.82
CA SER A 842 -24.54 -6.17 6.35
C SER A 842 -25.45 -6.83 5.31
N ARG A 843 -24.96 -7.87 4.63
CA ARG A 843 -25.79 -8.67 3.70
C ARG A 843 -27.07 -9.19 4.39
N TYR A 844 -26.95 -9.69 5.62
CA TYR A 844 -28.08 -10.22 6.39
C TYR A 844 -29.01 -9.11 6.91
N GLY A 845 -28.46 -8.02 7.44
CA GLY A 845 -29.21 -6.82 7.81
C GLY A 845 -30.02 -6.27 6.63
N ARG A 846 -29.47 -6.32 5.42
CA ARG A 846 -30.17 -5.96 4.18
C ARG A 846 -31.24 -6.96 3.77
N VAL A 847 -30.99 -8.26 3.83
CA VAL A 847 -32.03 -9.27 3.58
C VAL A 847 -33.18 -9.10 4.58
N ASN A 848 -32.90 -8.93 5.86
CA ASN A 848 -33.91 -8.70 6.90
C ASN A 848 -34.67 -7.39 6.71
N HIS A 849 -33.97 -6.31 6.35
CA HIS A 849 -34.61 -5.04 6.02
C HIS A 849 -35.51 -5.19 4.81
N VAL A 850 -35.05 -5.83 3.72
CA VAL A 850 -35.86 -6.09 2.51
C VAL A 850 -37.04 -7.00 2.82
N LEU A 851 -36.90 -8.02 3.67
CA LEU A 851 -38.01 -8.90 4.06
C LEU A 851 -39.04 -8.16 4.91
N LYS A 852 -38.58 -7.37 5.90
CA LYS A 852 -39.45 -6.53 6.74
C LYS A 852 -40.17 -5.48 5.91
N GLU A 853 -39.44 -4.82 5.02
CA GLU A 853 -39.97 -3.80 4.12
C GLU A 853 -40.93 -4.44 3.13
N ARG A 854 -40.60 -5.57 2.50
CA ARG A 854 -41.50 -6.34 1.63
C ARG A 854 -42.84 -6.61 2.31
N LEU A 855 -42.84 -7.06 3.57
CA LEU A 855 -44.08 -7.28 4.31
C LEU A 855 -44.86 -5.98 4.53
N ARG A 856 -44.17 -4.88 4.88
CA ARG A 856 -44.76 -3.54 4.96
C ARG A 856 -45.38 -3.11 3.62
N LEU A 857 -44.63 -3.23 2.51
CA LEU A 857 -45.09 -2.82 1.18
C LEU A 857 -46.29 -3.66 0.71
N LEU A 858 -46.29 -4.97 0.97
CA LEU A 858 -47.42 -5.83 0.58
C LEU A 858 -48.68 -5.50 1.39
N SER A 859 -48.54 -5.11 2.66
CA SER A 859 -49.64 -4.58 3.47
C SER A 859 -50.17 -3.24 2.93
N GLU A 860 -49.30 -2.39 2.38
CA GLU A 860 -49.72 -1.16 1.70
C GLU A 860 -50.45 -1.43 0.38
N VAL A 861 -50.06 -2.47 -0.37
CA VAL A 861 -50.80 -2.89 -1.57
C VAL A 861 -52.20 -3.40 -1.20
N GLU A 862 -52.31 -4.15 -0.11
CA GLU A 862 -53.60 -4.58 0.46
C GLU A 862 -54.45 -3.38 0.91
N ARG A 863 -53.83 -2.39 1.55
CA ARG A 863 -54.49 -1.13 1.92
C ARG A 863 -54.97 -0.34 0.70
N LEU A 864 -54.18 -0.30 -0.38
CA LEU A 864 -54.56 0.33 -1.66
C LEU A 864 -55.72 -0.41 -2.32
N GLN A 865 -55.72 -1.74 -2.31
CA GLN A 865 -56.82 -2.55 -2.81
C GLN A 865 -58.13 -2.24 -2.08
N HIS A 866 -58.10 -2.19 -0.74
CA HIS A 866 -59.26 -1.81 0.08
C HIS A 866 -59.71 -0.37 -0.19
N ALA A 867 -58.78 0.57 -0.29
CA ALA A 867 -59.09 1.98 -0.60
C ALA A 867 -59.70 2.16 -1.99
N MET A 868 -59.35 1.30 -2.96
CA MET A 868 -59.92 1.26 -4.30
C MET A 868 -61.20 0.40 -4.41
N ASN A 869 -61.71 -0.16 -3.30
CA ASN A 869 -62.88 -1.06 -3.26
C ASN A 869 -62.78 -2.27 -4.20
N VAL A 870 -61.58 -2.81 -4.42
CA VAL A 870 -61.39 -4.00 -5.27
C VAL A 870 -61.49 -5.27 -4.42
N ILE A 871 -62.46 -6.13 -4.73
CA ILE A 871 -62.72 -7.36 -3.98
C ILE A 871 -61.66 -8.42 -4.32
N GLY A 872 -60.96 -8.94 -3.30
CA GLY A 872 -60.00 -10.03 -3.46
C GLY A 872 -59.53 -10.55 -2.10
N ASP A 873 -59.74 -11.84 -1.84
CA ASP A 873 -59.51 -12.51 -0.55
C ASP A 873 -58.10 -13.12 -0.39
N VAL A 874 -57.12 -12.73 -1.21
CA VAL A 874 -55.79 -13.38 -1.25
C VAL A 874 -54.70 -12.39 -0.86
N SER A 875 -53.87 -12.76 0.12
CA SER A 875 -52.69 -12.00 0.54
C SER A 875 -51.77 -11.75 -0.65
N TYR A 876 -51.30 -10.50 -0.82
CA TYR A 876 -50.44 -10.16 -1.95
C TYR A 876 -49.06 -10.81 -1.86
N THR A 877 -48.60 -11.37 -2.97
CA THR A 877 -47.19 -11.61 -3.26
C THR A 877 -46.64 -10.46 -4.11
N CYS A 878 -45.32 -10.32 -4.23
CA CYS A 878 -44.73 -9.30 -5.12
C CYS A 878 -45.21 -9.42 -6.57
N GLU A 879 -45.48 -10.66 -7.03
CA GLU A 879 -46.00 -10.94 -8.37
C GLU A 879 -47.45 -10.48 -8.52
N ASN A 880 -48.34 -10.87 -7.59
CA ASN A 880 -49.74 -10.46 -7.61
C ASN A 880 -49.90 -8.95 -7.41
N ALA A 881 -49.04 -8.32 -6.59
CA ALA A 881 -48.97 -6.88 -6.45
C ALA A 881 -48.57 -6.21 -7.78
N GLY A 882 -47.66 -6.81 -8.54
CA GLY A 882 -47.29 -6.36 -9.89
C GLY A 882 -48.45 -6.47 -10.89
N HIS A 883 -49.27 -7.53 -10.80
CA HIS A 883 -50.49 -7.67 -11.59
C HIS A 883 -51.55 -6.62 -11.20
N PHE A 884 -51.79 -6.43 -9.89
CA PHE A 884 -52.69 -5.41 -9.39
C PHE A 884 -52.28 -4.00 -9.84
N PHE A 885 -50.99 -3.67 -9.77
CA PHE A 885 -50.45 -2.41 -10.25
C PHE A 885 -50.75 -2.20 -11.75
N ARG A 886 -50.41 -3.16 -12.62
CA ARG A 886 -50.60 -2.99 -14.07
C ARG A 886 -52.06 -2.96 -14.51
N PHE A 887 -52.90 -3.85 -13.97
CA PHE A 887 -54.26 -4.04 -14.48
C PHE A 887 -55.31 -3.19 -13.76
N THR A 888 -55.05 -2.78 -12.52
CA THR A 888 -56.00 -2.01 -11.71
C THR A 888 -55.52 -0.59 -11.48
N VAL A 889 -54.29 -0.40 -10.98
CA VAL A 889 -53.76 0.94 -10.65
C VAL A 889 -53.46 1.75 -11.92
N CYS A 890 -52.69 1.20 -12.87
CA CYS A 890 -52.39 1.90 -14.12
C CYS A 890 -53.67 2.19 -14.93
N ARG A 891 -54.63 1.26 -14.98
CA ARG A 891 -55.90 1.49 -15.69
C ARG A 891 -56.70 2.64 -15.06
N ALA A 892 -56.83 2.65 -13.74
CA ALA A 892 -57.50 3.74 -13.02
C ALA A 892 -56.77 5.09 -13.20
N TRP A 893 -55.43 5.06 -13.30
CA TRP A 893 -54.62 6.23 -13.57
C TRP A 893 -54.79 6.76 -15.00
N ASP A 894 -54.80 5.88 -16.00
CA ASP A 894 -55.01 6.23 -17.40
C ASP A 894 -56.42 6.83 -17.60
N GLU A 895 -57.46 6.22 -17.00
CA GLU A 895 -58.83 6.74 -16.98
C GLU A 895 -58.93 8.12 -16.30
N PHE A 896 -58.12 8.36 -15.26
CA PHE A 896 -58.02 9.67 -14.59
C PHE A 896 -57.35 10.71 -15.49
N LEU A 897 -56.22 10.37 -16.11
CA LEU A 897 -55.51 11.26 -17.03
C LEU A 897 -56.37 11.65 -18.24
N GLU A 898 -57.13 10.70 -18.79
CA GLU A 898 -58.05 10.95 -19.90
C GLU A 898 -59.17 11.92 -19.50
N LYS A 899 -59.74 11.79 -18.29
CA LYS A 899 -60.76 12.72 -17.76
C LYS A 899 -60.19 14.10 -17.43
N CYS A 900 -58.98 14.18 -16.87
CA CYS A 900 -58.30 15.44 -16.58
C CYS A 900 -57.83 16.18 -17.84
N ALA A 901 -57.65 15.50 -18.97
CA ALA A 901 -57.32 16.14 -20.24
C ALA A 901 -58.49 16.94 -20.85
N VAL A 902 -59.74 16.69 -20.42
CA VAL A 902 -60.97 17.27 -21.01
C VAL A 902 -61.48 18.50 -20.25
N GLU A 903 -61.29 18.61 -18.93
CA GLU A 903 -61.76 19.73 -18.11
C GLU A 903 -60.64 20.35 -17.27
N LYS A 904 -60.49 21.68 -17.32
CA LYS A 904 -59.29 22.39 -16.81
C LYS A 904 -59.41 23.06 -15.45
N ASP A 905 -60.58 23.18 -14.84
CA ASP A 905 -60.72 23.92 -13.57
C ASP A 905 -61.60 23.19 -12.55
N GLY A 906 -61.00 22.82 -11.41
CA GLY A 906 -61.71 22.55 -10.14
C GLY A 906 -61.98 21.10 -9.73
N LEU A 907 -62.03 20.13 -10.64
CA LEU A 907 -62.48 18.75 -10.34
C LEU A 907 -61.37 17.70 -10.12
N VAL A 908 -60.08 18.07 -10.20
CA VAL A 908 -58.96 17.11 -10.11
C VAL A 908 -58.99 16.29 -8.81
N ALA A 909 -59.42 16.90 -7.70
CA ALA A 909 -59.54 16.22 -6.40
C ALA A 909 -60.74 15.23 -6.34
N GLU A 910 -61.82 15.50 -7.07
CA GLU A 910 -63.03 14.64 -7.08
C GLU A 910 -62.88 13.41 -7.97
N VAL A 911 -62.06 13.50 -9.03
CA VAL A 911 -61.84 12.41 -9.99
C VAL A 911 -60.61 11.55 -9.64
N PHE A 912 -59.77 11.99 -8.69
CA PHE A 912 -58.56 11.29 -8.31
C PHE A 912 -58.86 9.91 -7.69
N PRO A 913 -58.44 8.80 -8.33
CA PRO A 913 -58.90 7.45 -8.01
C PRO A 913 -58.32 6.89 -6.70
N PHE A 914 -57.37 7.58 -6.09
CA PHE A 914 -56.62 7.09 -4.93
C PHE A 914 -56.83 7.93 -3.68
N ALA A 915 -57.82 8.84 -3.65
CA ALA A 915 -58.05 9.76 -2.54
C ALA A 915 -58.17 9.06 -1.18
N GLY A 916 -58.86 7.91 -1.11
CA GLY A 916 -59.00 7.11 0.12
C GLY A 916 -57.70 6.46 0.62
N TYR A 917 -56.72 6.20 -0.26
CA TYR A 917 -55.42 5.62 0.11
C TYR A 917 -54.48 6.68 0.70
N PHE A 918 -54.54 7.92 0.20
CA PHE A 918 -53.65 9.01 0.58
C PHE A 918 -54.14 9.83 1.79
N ASN A 919 -55.20 9.40 2.48
CA ASN A 919 -55.69 10.10 3.68
C ASN A 919 -54.76 10.00 4.91
N ASP A 920 -53.87 9.00 5.04
CA ASP A 920 -53.08 8.78 6.27
C ASP A 920 -51.75 7.96 6.11
N VAL A 921 -50.88 8.16 5.10
CA VAL A 921 -49.67 7.27 4.97
C VAL A 921 -48.34 7.88 4.49
N ASN A 922 -47.26 7.31 5.06
CA ASN A 922 -45.82 7.50 4.81
C ASN A 922 -45.29 6.80 3.53
N PRO A 923 -44.26 7.35 2.84
CA PRO A 923 -43.86 6.98 1.47
C PRO A 923 -43.19 5.59 1.30
N LEU A 924 -43.29 5.05 0.07
CA LEU A 924 -42.78 3.74 -0.41
C LEU A 924 -42.05 3.90 -1.77
N PHE A 925 -40.92 3.21 -1.98
CA PHE A 925 -40.14 3.23 -3.24
C PHE A 925 -39.80 1.83 -3.82
N SER A 926 -39.51 1.78 -5.14
CA SER A 926 -39.36 0.60 -6.04
C SER A 926 -37.93 0.08 -6.29
N VAL A 927 -37.76 -1.25 -6.49
CA VAL A 927 -36.55 -2.10 -6.28
C VAL A 927 -35.62 -2.32 -7.50
N LYS A 928 -34.28 -2.24 -7.29
CA LYS A 928 -33.19 -3.11 -7.82
C LYS A 928 -31.76 -2.61 -7.43
N GLU A 929 -30.95 -3.29 -6.62
CA GLU A 929 -31.02 -3.31 -5.15
C GLU A 929 -29.87 -2.49 -4.53
N ALA A 930 -28.57 -2.67 -4.87
CA ALA A 930 -27.47 -1.81 -4.36
C ALA A 930 -26.79 -0.96 -5.45
N LYS A 931 -26.53 0.33 -5.17
CA LYS A 931 -25.80 1.27 -6.06
C LYS A 931 -24.47 1.75 -5.50
N ILE A 932 -24.35 1.80 -4.17
CA ILE A 932 -23.13 2.15 -3.47
C ILE A 932 -22.72 0.92 -2.66
N ILE A 933 -21.57 0.37 -3.02
CA ILE A 933 -21.02 -0.84 -2.40
C ILE A 933 -19.70 -0.45 -1.76
N ALA A 934 -19.50 -0.81 -0.49
CA ALA A 934 -18.28 -0.49 0.23
C ALA A 934 -17.64 -1.71 0.87
N MET A 935 -16.32 -1.74 0.84
CA MET A 935 -15.52 -2.78 1.48
C MET A 935 -14.12 -2.25 1.83
N THR A 936 -13.37 -2.98 2.64
CA THR A 936 -11.94 -2.70 2.84
C THR A 936 -11.11 -3.26 1.69
N CYS A 937 -9.91 -2.71 1.45
CA CYS A 937 -8.99 -3.20 0.42
C CYS A 937 -8.61 -4.68 0.62
N THR A 938 -8.40 -5.09 1.87
CA THR A 938 -8.12 -6.48 2.22
C THR A 938 -9.30 -7.39 1.86
N HIS A 939 -10.54 -6.97 2.15
CA HIS A 939 -11.72 -7.75 1.79
C HIS A 939 -11.92 -7.85 0.27
N ALA A 940 -11.64 -6.77 -0.46
CA ALA A 940 -11.63 -6.77 -1.92
C ALA A 940 -10.66 -7.81 -2.49
N ALA A 941 -9.46 -7.92 -1.92
CA ALA A 941 -8.46 -8.90 -2.33
C ALA A 941 -8.88 -10.35 -2.04
N LEU A 942 -9.49 -10.60 -0.87
CA LEU A 942 -9.96 -11.93 -0.47
C LEU A 942 -11.13 -12.44 -1.33
N ARG A 943 -12.13 -11.58 -1.57
CA ARG A 943 -13.40 -11.97 -2.21
C ARG A 943 -13.44 -11.73 -3.71
N ARG A 944 -12.35 -11.26 -4.32
CA ARG A 944 -12.29 -10.98 -5.77
C ARG A 944 -12.86 -12.12 -6.62
N ASN A 945 -12.40 -13.34 -6.37
CA ASN A 945 -12.82 -14.52 -7.12
C ASN A 945 -14.33 -14.69 -7.13
N GLU A 946 -14.93 -14.62 -5.96
CA GLU A 946 -16.37 -14.75 -5.78
C GLU A 946 -17.12 -13.59 -6.44
N LEU A 947 -16.64 -12.35 -6.27
CA LEU A 947 -17.26 -11.17 -6.88
C LEU A 947 -17.24 -11.26 -8.42
N VAL A 948 -16.14 -11.69 -9.01
CA VAL A 948 -16.00 -11.86 -10.47
C VAL A 948 -16.93 -12.98 -10.97
N GLN A 949 -17.02 -14.10 -10.25
CA GLN A 949 -17.93 -15.21 -10.59
C GLN A 949 -19.41 -14.82 -10.46
N LEU A 950 -19.76 -14.00 -9.47
CA LEU A 950 -21.09 -13.43 -9.30
C LEU A 950 -21.45 -12.40 -10.38
N GLY A 951 -20.49 -12.02 -11.23
CA GLY A 951 -20.69 -10.99 -12.24
C GLY A 951 -20.85 -9.60 -11.64
N PHE A 952 -20.13 -9.29 -10.55
CA PHE A 952 -20.09 -7.97 -9.93
C PHE A 952 -19.66 -6.91 -10.96
N ARG A 953 -20.32 -5.73 -10.90
CA ARG A 953 -20.11 -4.63 -11.85
C ARG A 953 -20.17 -3.28 -11.15
N TYR A 954 -19.29 -2.38 -11.56
CA TYR A 954 -19.23 -1.00 -11.08
C TYR A 954 -18.66 -0.06 -12.15
N ASP A 955 -19.02 1.22 -12.05
CA ASP A 955 -18.64 2.26 -13.01
C ASP A 955 -17.65 3.26 -12.38
N ASN A 956 -17.68 3.44 -11.06
CA ASN A 956 -16.88 4.42 -10.35
C ASN A 956 -16.20 3.79 -9.14
N ILE A 957 -14.94 4.13 -8.87
CA ILE A 957 -14.24 3.78 -7.63
C ILE A 957 -13.92 5.06 -6.86
N LEU A 958 -14.23 5.06 -5.56
CA LEU A 958 -13.73 6.05 -4.61
C LEU A 958 -12.89 5.35 -3.53
N MET A 959 -11.67 5.84 -3.32
CA MET A 959 -10.76 5.34 -2.29
C MET A 959 -10.49 6.42 -1.25
N GLU A 960 -10.73 6.10 0.03
CA GLU A 960 -10.28 6.93 1.16
C GLU A 960 -9.10 6.25 1.85
N GLU A 961 -8.25 7.05 2.52
CA GLU A 961 -6.99 6.60 3.11
C GLU A 961 -6.01 6.04 2.07
N ALA A 962 -6.11 6.49 0.81
CA ALA A 962 -5.36 5.92 -0.32
C ALA A 962 -3.83 5.98 -0.15
N ALA A 963 -3.33 6.92 0.67
CA ALA A 963 -1.90 7.03 0.98
C ALA A 963 -1.38 5.95 1.95
N GLN A 964 -2.27 5.24 2.66
CA GLN A 964 -1.99 4.18 3.65
C GLN A 964 -2.21 2.76 3.12
N ILE A 965 -2.72 2.62 1.89
CA ILE A 965 -2.98 1.31 1.26
C ILE A 965 -1.74 0.90 0.45
N LEU A 966 -1.32 -0.37 0.56
CA LEU A 966 -0.22 -0.90 -0.24
C LEU A 966 -0.52 -0.77 -1.74
N GLU A 967 0.54 -0.70 -2.54
CA GLU A 967 0.43 -0.47 -3.97
C GLU A 967 -0.46 -1.52 -4.68
N VAL A 968 -0.22 -2.81 -4.45
CA VAL A 968 -1.05 -3.88 -5.02
C VAL A 968 -2.49 -3.88 -4.52
N GLU A 969 -2.71 -3.60 -3.23
CA GLU A 969 -4.06 -3.55 -2.64
C GLU A 969 -4.87 -2.37 -3.17
N THR A 970 -4.20 -1.33 -3.64
CA THR A 970 -4.82 -0.21 -4.36
C THR A 970 -5.18 -0.59 -5.81
N PHE A 971 -4.41 -1.49 -6.42
CA PHE A 971 -4.61 -1.95 -7.80
C PHE A 971 -5.72 -3.00 -7.94
N ILE A 972 -5.81 -3.98 -7.02
CA ILE A 972 -6.79 -5.08 -7.09
C ILE A 972 -8.25 -4.59 -7.28
N PRO A 973 -8.72 -3.53 -6.57
CA PRO A 973 -10.06 -2.99 -6.76
C PRO A 973 -10.40 -2.53 -8.17
N LEU A 974 -9.42 -2.25 -9.03
CA LEU A 974 -9.66 -1.88 -10.44
C LEU A 974 -10.16 -3.07 -11.29
N LEU A 975 -9.97 -4.30 -10.78
CA LEU A 975 -10.15 -5.55 -11.52
C LEU A 975 -11.09 -6.52 -10.79
N LEU A 976 -12.06 -6.01 -10.02
CA LEU A 976 -13.11 -6.82 -9.36
C LEU A 976 -14.28 -7.17 -10.29
N GLN A 977 -14.20 -6.78 -11.58
CA GLN A 977 -15.22 -7.05 -12.60
C GLN A 977 -14.58 -7.59 -13.87
N ASN A 978 -15.36 -8.36 -14.64
CA ASN A 978 -14.96 -8.81 -15.96
C ASN A 978 -15.04 -7.65 -16.98
N PRO A 979 -14.18 -7.64 -18.01
CA PRO A 979 -14.26 -6.69 -19.11
C PRO A 979 -15.62 -6.78 -19.82
N GLN A 980 -16.11 -5.64 -20.33
CA GLN A 980 -17.29 -5.56 -21.17
C GLN A 980 -16.85 -5.18 -22.58
N ASP A 981 -17.15 -6.05 -23.57
CA ASP A 981 -16.76 -5.84 -24.98
C ASP A 981 -15.24 -5.59 -25.17
N GLY A 982 -14.41 -6.28 -24.38
CA GLY A 982 -12.95 -6.13 -24.40
C GLY A 982 -12.43 -4.85 -23.73
N ARG A 983 -13.29 -4.06 -23.07
CA ARG A 983 -12.90 -2.82 -22.38
C ARG A 983 -13.26 -2.85 -20.90
N ASN A 984 -12.50 -2.11 -20.10
CA ASN A 984 -12.86 -1.90 -18.70
C ASN A 984 -14.06 -0.94 -18.61
N ARG A 985 -15.04 -1.28 -17.76
CA ARG A 985 -16.27 -0.47 -17.54
C ARG A 985 -16.02 0.80 -16.71
N LEU A 986 -14.89 0.87 -15.99
CA LEU A 986 -14.55 1.96 -15.08
C LEU A 986 -14.47 3.31 -15.81
N LYS A 987 -15.22 4.28 -15.30
CA LYS A 987 -15.32 5.64 -15.84
C LYS A 987 -14.57 6.64 -14.98
N ARG A 988 -14.52 6.40 -13.66
CA ARG A 988 -13.95 7.32 -12.66
C ARG A 988 -13.15 6.59 -11.63
N TRP A 989 -12.00 7.16 -11.29
CA TRP A 989 -11.22 6.72 -10.15
C TRP A 989 -10.86 7.93 -9.29
N CYS A 990 -11.45 8.00 -8.10
CA CYS A 990 -11.19 9.05 -7.12
C CYS A 990 -10.33 8.48 -5.98
N MET A 991 -9.16 9.06 -5.75
CA MET A 991 -8.27 8.68 -4.65
C MET A 991 -8.10 9.87 -3.70
N ILE A 992 -8.45 9.67 -2.43
CA ILE A 992 -8.39 10.70 -1.39
C ILE A 992 -7.43 10.22 -0.30
N GLY A 993 -6.38 10.97 -0.05
CA GLY A 993 -5.31 10.57 0.87
C GLY A 993 -4.40 11.71 1.28
N ASP A 994 -3.38 11.40 2.08
CA ASP A 994 -2.34 12.35 2.47
C ASP A 994 -0.97 11.66 2.52
N HIS A 995 -0.16 11.89 1.48
CA HIS A 995 1.19 11.33 1.36
C HIS A 995 2.22 12.00 2.30
N HIS A 996 1.85 13.11 2.95
CA HIS A 996 2.65 13.72 4.01
C HIS A 996 2.36 13.12 5.40
N GLN A 997 1.39 12.19 5.51
CA GLN A 997 1.14 11.39 6.71
C GLN A 997 1.75 9.99 6.57
N LEU A 998 1.49 9.12 7.54
CA LEU A 998 2.09 7.78 7.59
C LEU A 998 1.76 6.95 6.34
N PRO A 999 2.74 6.22 5.79
CA PRO A 999 2.55 5.25 4.71
C PRO A 999 1.91 3.94 5.24
N PRO A 1000 1.60 2.97 4.36
CA PRO A 1000 1.33 1.59 4.74
C PRO A 1000 2.35 1.02 5.71
N VAL A 1001 1.89 0.18 6.63
CA VAL A 1001 2.76 -0.50 7.59
C VAL A 1001 3.41 -1.70 6.93
N VAL A 1002 4.73 -1.73 6.91
CA VAL A 1002 5.55 -2.89 6.53
C VAL A 1002 6.25 -3.37 7.79
N GLN A 1003 6.05 -4.63 8.20
CA GLN A 1003 6.57 -5.11 9.49
C GLN A 1003 8.10 -5.10 9.49
N ASN A 1004 8.68 -5.66 8.44
CA ASN A 1004 10.13 -5.71 8.29
C ASN A 1004 10.67 -4.46 7.61
N GLN A 1005 11.35 -3.62 8.39
CA GLN A 1005 11.97 -2.38 7.92
C GLN A 1005 13.02 -2.61 6.81
N ALA A 1006 13.54 -3.82 6.62
CA ALA A 1006 14.46 -4.11 5.53
C ALA A 1006 13.80 -3.97 4.15
N PHE A 1007 12.57 -4.51 3.97
CA PHE A 1007 11.78 -4.36 2.74
C PHE A 1007 11.38 -2.90 2.51
N GLN A 1008 11.13 -2.17 3.60
CA GLN A 1008 10.95 -0.74 3.56
C GLN A 1008 12.24 -0.09 3.00
N LYS A 1009 13.41 -0.34 3.63
CA LYS A 1009 14.68 0.35 3.35
C LYS A 1009 15.24 0.06 1.96
N TYR A 1010 15.20 -1.19 1.54
CA TYR A 1010 15.81 -1.63 0.29
C TYR A 1010 14.85 -1.57 -0.89
N SER A 1011 13.61 -2.04 -0.72
CA SER A 1011 12.63 -2.19 -1.79
C SER A 1011 11.61 -1.06 -1.88
N ASN A 1012 11.56 -0.16 -0.89
CA ASN A 1012 10.56 0.89 -0.77
C ASN A 1012 9.10 0.36 -0.75
N MET A 1013 8.90 -0.82 -0.15
CA MET A 1013 7.61 -1.53 -0.16
C MET A 1013 6.45 -0.75 0.50
N GLU A 1014 6.75 0.21 1.39
CA GLU A 1014 5.74 1.07 2.01
C GLU A 1014 5.14 2.11 1.06
N GLN A 1015 5.68 2.25 -0.15
CA GLN A 1015 5.15 3.23 -1.09
C GLN A 1015 3.74 2.84 -1.53
N SER A 1016 2.77 3.69 -1.23
CA SER A 1016 1.43 3.56 -1.79
C SER A 1016 1.39 4.04 -3.24
N LEU A 1017 0.45 3.49 -4.03
CA LEU A 1017 0.20 3.93 -5.39
C LEU A 1017 -0.15 5.43 -5.44
N PHE A 1018 -0.87 5.93 -4.43
CA PHE A 1018 -1.16 7.35 -4.25
C PHE A 1018 0.13 8.20 -4.13
N ALA A 1019 1.06 7.79 -3.25
CA ALA A 1019 2.32 8.51 -3.08
C ALA A 1019 3.19 8.45 -4.35
N ARG A 1020 3.18 7.32 -5.08
CA ARG A 1020 3.88 7.20 -6.36
C ARG A 1020 3.30 8.13 -7.42
N PHE A 1021 1.97 8.21 -7.56
CA PHE A 1021 1.34 9.11 -8.52
C PHE A 1021 1.63 10.59 -8.22
N VAL A 1022 1.66 10.97 -6.94
CA VAL A 1022 2.11 12.32 -6.57
C VAL A 1022 3.57 12.57 -6.97
N ARG A 1023 4.47 11.60 -6.76
CA ARG A 1023 5.88 11.72 -7.20
C ARG A 1023 6.04 11.76 -8.72
N LEU A 1024 5.19 11.02 -9.46
CA LEU A 1024 5.15 11.07 -10.93
C LEU A 1024 4.66 12.44 -11.46
N GLY A 1025 4.07 13.27 -10.61
CA GLY A 1025 3.55 14.58 -11.00
C GLY A 1025 2.09 14.55 -11.48
N VAL A 1026 1.34 13.50 -11.15
CA VAL A 1026 -0.11 13.45 -11.46
C VAL A 1026 -0.81 14.63 -10.78
N PRO A 1027 -1.61 15.42 -11.53
CA PRO A 1027 -2.33 16.56 -10.97
C PRO A 1027 -3.19 16.13 -9.78
N ASN A 1028 -3.08 16.89 -8.68
CA ASN A 1028 -3.83 16.63 -7.47
C ASN A 1028 -4.40 17.92 -6.91
N VAL A 1029 -5.62 17.83 -6.38
CA VAL A 1029 -6.30 18.93 -5.69
C VAL A 1029 -5.91 18.85 -4.22
N GLN A 1030 -5.17 19.85 -3.73
CA GLN A 1030 -4.81 19.91 -2.31
C GLN A 1030 -5.85 20.73 -1.56
N LEU A 1031 -6.51 20.13 -0.57
CA LEU A 1031 -7.43 20.83 0.31
C LEU A 1031 -6.65 21.82 1.20
N ASP A 1032 -7.18 23.03 1.36
CA ASP A 1032 -6.41 24.20 1.78
C ASP A 1032 -6.84 24.79 3.13
N LYS A 1033 -7.97 24.37 3.71
CA LYS A 1033 -8.46 24.89 5.00
C LYS A 1033 -8.79 23.78 5.99
N GLN A 1034 -8.15 23.80 7.18
CA GLN A 1034 -8.43 22.86 8.26
C GLN A 1034 -9.51 23.38 9.22
N GLY A 1035 -10.42 22.51 9.63
CA GLY A 1035 -11.56 22.83 10.49
C GLY A 1035 -11.50 22.22 11.90
N ARG A 1036 -10.37 21.66 12.30
CA ARG A 1036 -10.26 20.68 13.39
C ARG A 1036 -9.54 21.20 14.62
N ALA A 1037 -8.37 21.82 14.44
CA ALA A 1037 -7.47 22.22 15.50
C ALA A 1037 -7.37 23.75 15.59
N ARG A 1038 -6.89 24.26 16.72
CA ARG A 1038 -6.55 25.69 16.83
C ARG A 1038 -5.45 26.10 15.85
N ALA A 1039 -5.49 27.35 15.39
CA ALA A 1039 -4.54 27.89 14.42
C ALA A 1039 -3.07 27.78 14.91
N GLU A 1040 -2.82 27.96 16.21
CA GLU A 1040 -1.46 27.86 16.78
C GLU A 1040 -0.93 26.42 16.80
N ILE A 1041 -1.82 25.43 16.89
CA ILE A 1041 -1.45 24.01 16.75
C ILE A 1041 -1.26 23.68 15.28
N ALA A 1042 -2.13 24.18 14.40
CA ALA A 1042 -2.03 24.00 12.97
C ALA A 1042 -0.69 24.51 12.40
N ALA A 1043 -0.21 25.66 12.89
CA ALA A 1043 1.08 26.23 12.52
C ALA A 1043 2.26 25.24 12.68
N LEU A 1044 2.17 24.27 13.58
CA LEU A 1044 3.21 23.26 13.80
C LEU A 1044 3.38 22.27 12.64
N TYR A 1045 2.38 22.14 11.76
CA TYR A 1045 2.40 21.23 10.61
C TYR A 1045 2.03 21.89 9.27
N CYS A 1046 1.42 23.08 9.25
CA CYS A 1046 1.01 23.76 8.01
C CYS A 1046 2.16 24.01 7.03
N TRP A 1047 3.38 24.21 7.51
CA TRP A 1047 4.58 24.47 6.69
C TRP A 1047 4.91 23.34 5.71
N ARG A 1048 4.41 22.11 5.93
CA ARG A 1048 4.62 20.98 5.01
C ARG A 1048 3.70 21.06 3.79
N TYR A 1049 2.57 21.75 3.91
CA TYR A 1049 1.49 21.77 2.93
C TYR A 1049 1.48 23.08 2.15
N LYS A 1050 1.05 23.05 0.89
CA LYS A 1050 0.91 24.27 0.07
C LYS A 1050 -0.25 25.12 0.61
N ALA A 1051 0.06 26.29 1.18
CA ALA A 1051 -0.92 27.28 1.61
C ALA A 1051 -2.06 26.76 2.53
N LEU A 1052 -1.76 25.88 3.50
CA LEU A 1052 -2.77 25.37 4.44
C LEU A 1052 -3.16 26.43 5.49
N GLY A 1053 -4.40 26.90 5.42
CA GLY A 1053 -5.04 27.83 6.37
C GLY A 1053 -6.12 27.16 7.23
N ASN A 1054 -7.00 27.99 7.83
CA ASN A 1054 -8.07 27.54 8.72
C ASN A 1054 -9.45 27.84 8.11
N LEU A 1055 -10.47 27.03 8.48
CA LEU A 1055 -11.86 27.33 8.15
C LEU A 1055 -12.41 28.46 9.05
N PRO A 1056 -13.38 29.26 8.57
CA PRO A 1056 -13.89 30.42 9.32
C PRO A 1056 -14.40 30.08 10.71
N HIS A 1057 -14.99 28.89 10.93
CA HIS A 1057 -15.49 28.50 12.24
C HIS A 1057 -14.38 28.24 13.27
N VAL A 1058 -13.17 27.88 12.83
CA VAL A 1058 -12.00 27.77 13.72
C VAL A 1058 -11.56 29.15 14.19
N GLU A 1059 -11.70 30.16 13.32
CA GLU A 1059 -11.32 31.54 13.60
C GLU A 1059 -12.41 32.30 14.36
N ALA A 1060 -13.69 31.97 14.14
CA ALA A 1060 -14.84 32.72 14.65
C ALA A 1060 -15.53 32.09 15.86
N LEU A 1061 -15.58 30.76 16.00
CA LEU A 1061 -16.37 30.14 17.07
C LEU A 1061 -15.66 30.23 18.41
N PRO A 1062 -16.38 30.66 19.48
CA PRO A 1062 -15.82 30.72 20.82
C PRO A 1062 -15.26 29.37 21.27
N GLN A 1063 -15.81 28.21 20.91
CA GLN A 1063 -15.24 26.90 21.31
C GLN A 1063 -13.77 26.66 20.90
N PHE A 1064 -13.30 27.31 19.84
CA PHE A 1064 -11.89 27.31 19.42
C PHE A 1064 -11.09 28.47 20.06
N GLN A 1065 -11.78 29.44 20.71
CA GLN A 1065 -11.25 30.59 21.47
C GLN A 1065 -11.41 30.51 23.03
N ILE A 1066 -12.34 29.69 23.57
CA ILE A 1066 -12.92 29.56 24.95
C ILE A 1066 -13.58 28.15 25.06
N SER A 1067 -13.40 27.40 26.16
CA SER A 1067 -13.77 25.97 26.23
C SER A 1067 -15.04 25.67 27.06
N THR A 1068 -16.00 24.90 26.50
CA THR A 1068 -16.77 23.83 27.19
C THR A 1068 -17.18 22.71 26.20
N VAL A 1069 -17.47 21.52 26.73
CA VAL A 1069 -17.46 20.20 26.05
C VAL A 1069 -18.82 19.81 25.47
N ASP A 1070 -18.84 19.23 24.25
CA ASP A 1070 -19.69 18.06 23.97
C ASP A 1070 -19.23 17.21 22.75
N LYS A 1071 -19.28 15.90 22.98
CA LYS A 1071 -19.23 14.70 22.11
C LYS A 1071 -17.95 14.28 21.35
N TYR A 1072 -17.47 13.10 21.78
CA TYR A 1072 -16.53 12.10 21.19
C TYR A 1072 -17.07 11.53 19.84
N GLN A 1073 -16.34 10.90 18.89
CA GLN A 1073 -15.01 10.23 18.88
C GLN A 1073 -14.47 9.98 17.45
N GLY A 1074 -13.12 9.80 17.31
CA GLY A 1074 -12.54 8.79 16.39
C GLY A 1074 -11.32 9.12 15.49
N GLN A 1075 -10.06 9.31 15.91
CA GLN A 1075 -9.38 9.47 17.20
C GLN A 1075 -8.46 10.70 17.09
N GLN A 1076 -8.91 11.78 17.70
CA GLN A 1076 -8.18 12.97 18.11
C GLN A 1076 -8.66 13.25 19.52
N ASN A 1077 -7.83 13.91 20.33
CA ASN A 1077 -8.23 14.29 21.67
C ASN A 1077 -8.14 15.81 21.80
N ASP A 1078 -8.96 16.37 22.68
CA ASP A 1078 -8.92 17.81 22.94
C ASP A 1078 -7.55 18.21 23.47
N TYR A 1079 -6.97 17.36 24.32
CA TYR A 1079 -5.64 17.51 24.88
C TYR A 1079 -4.78 16.29 24.59
N ILE A 1080 -3.56 16.51 24.11
CA ILE A 1080 -2.56 15.46 23.87
C ILE A 1080 -1.29 15.78 24.67
N ILE A 1081 -0.84 14.79 25.43
CA ILE A 1081 0.50 14.78 26.04
C ILE A 1081 1.37 13.86 25.18
N LEU A 1082 2.35 14.46 24.50
CA LEU A 1082 3.25 13.78 23.58
C LEU A 1082 4.63 13.62 24.23
N SER A 1083 5.06 12.38 24.48
CA SER A 1083 6.44 12.09 24.90
C SER A 1083 7.27 11.64 23.69
N LEU A 1084 8.40 12.29 23.44
CA LEU A 1084 9.32 11.89 22.37
C LEU A 1084 10.36 10.86 22.82
N VAL A 1085 10.44 10.56 24.12
CA VAL A 1085 11.26 9.52 24.78
C VAL A 1085 12.78 9.66 24.62
N ARG A 1086 13.28 9.92 23.42
CA ARG A 1086 14.68 9.78 23.06
C ARG A 1086 15.56 10.92 23.57
N THR A 1087 16.76 10.55 24.03
CA THR A 1087 17.74 11.47 24.61
C THR A 1087 19.10 11.47 23.91
N ASN A 1088 19.43 10.43 23.14
CA ASN A 1088 20.73 10.27 22.49
C ASN A 1088 20.67 10.35 20.96
N ASN A 1089 19.60 9.85 20.35
CA ASN A 1089 19.37 9.81 18.90
C ASN A 1089 17.89 10.05 18.61
N ILE A 1090 17.55 10.59 17.45
CA ILE A 1090 16.16 10.95 17.15
C ILE A 1090 15.29 9.72 16.88
N GLY A 1091 15.87 8.68 16.25
CA GLY A 1091 15.13 7.48 15.88
C GLY A 1091 14.06 7.79 14.82
N HIS A 1092 13.00 6.99 14.80
CA HIS A 1092 12.00 7.03 13.72
C HIS A 1092 11.14 8.30 13.65
N ILE A 1093 11.21 9.22 14.62
CA ILE A 1093 10.52 10.53 14.53
C ILE A 1093 11.24 11.49 13.57
N ARG A 1094 12.44 11.12 13.09
CA ARG A 1094 13.14 11.80 11.99
C ARG A 1094 12.27 11.81 10.72
N ASP A 1095 11.44 10.79 10.55
CA ASP A 1095 10.39 10.78 9.53
C ASP A 1095 9.37 11.89 9.83
N VAL A 1096 9.40 12.94 9.01
CA VAL A 1096 8.51 14.10 9.10
C VAL A 1096 7.04 13.69 9.05
N ARG A 1097 6.69 12.61 8.34
CA ARG A 1097 5.31 12.10 8.27
C ARG A 1097 4.80 11.70 9.64
N ARG A 1098 5.67 11.05 10.44
CA ARG A 1098 5.37 10.61 11.81
C ARG A 1098 5.27 11.81 12.77
N LEU A 1099 6.10 12.83 12.57
CA LEU A 1099 6.01 14.09 13.31
C LEU A 1099 4.68 14.81 13.05
N ILE A 1100 4.28 14.96 11.77
CA ILE A 1100 3.01 15.61 11.40
C ILE A 1100 1.82 14.88 12.02
N VAL A 1101 1.83 13.55 11.94
CA VAL A 1101 0.80 12.74 12.59
C VAL A 1101 0.78 12.96 14.09
N ALA A 1102 1.92 13.06 14.77
CA ALA A 1102 1.97 13.30 16.21
C ALA A 1102 1.46 14.70 16.60
N LEU A 1103 1.83 15.73 15.84
CA LEU A 1103 1.47 17.13 16.12
C LEU A 1103 0.00 17.46 15.79
N SER A 1104 -0.64 16.70 14.90
CA SER A 1104 -2.01 16.95 14.43
C SER A 1104 -3.12 16.22 15.21
N ARG A 1105 -2.79 15.51 16.30
CA ARG A 1105 -3.78 14.78 17.13
C ARG A 1105 -4.53 15.64 18.13
N ALA A 1106 -3.99 16.81 18.47
CA ALA A 1106 -4.58 17.72 19.45
C ALA A 1106 -5.54 18.72 18.80
N ARG A 1107 -6.71 18.93 19.41
CA ARG A 1107 -7.63 20.00 19.01
C ARG A 1107 -7.38 21.31 19.75
N LEU A 1108 -7.24 21.25 21.08
CA LEU A 1108 -7.21 22.41 21.97
C LEU A 1108 -5.86 22.60 22.69
N GLY A 1109 -5.19 21.52 23.10
CA GLY A 1109 -3.91 21.60 23.81
C GLY A 1109 -2.94 20.49 23.47
N LEU A 1110 -1.67 20.85 23.24
CA LEU A 1110 -0.56 19.94 22.97
C LEU A 1110 0.58 20.21 23.94
N TYR A 1111 0.97 19.20 24.72
CA TYR A 1111 2.09 19.27 25.66
C TYR A 1111 3.17 18.29 25.20
N VAL A 1112 4.36 18.79 24.86
CA VAL A 1112 5.46 17.96 24.31
C VAL A 1112 6.58 17.82 25.33
N LEU A 1113 6.85 16.57 25.74
CA LEU A 1113 7.95 16.19 26.63
C LEU A 1113 9.11 15.65 25.80
N CYS A 1114 10.22 16.39 25.75
CA CYS A 1114 11.38 15.98 24.95
C CYS A 1114 12.70 16.62 25.42
N ARG A 1115 13.83 16.08 24.97
CA ARG A 1115 15.14 16.73 25.07
C ARG A 1115 15.29 17.76 23.95
N ALA A 1116 14.83 19.00 24.16
CA ALA A 1116 14.76 20.04 23.13
C ALA A 1116 16.05 20.20 22.29
N ASN A 1117 17.23 20.20 22.92
CA ASN A 1117 18.52 20.34 22.22
C ASN A 1117 18.78 19.23 21.20
N LEU A 1118 18.30 18.01 21.42
CA LEU A 1118 18.50 16.89 20.49
C LEU A 1118 17.67 17.10 19.21
N PHE A 1119 16.37 17.38 19.38
CA PHE A 1119 15.44 17.48 18.26
C PHE A 1119 15.56 18.79 17.48
N ARG A 1120 16.00 19.88 18.12
CA ARG A 1120 16.28 21.16 17.46
C ARG A 1120 17.43 21.06 16.45
N ASN A 1121 18.41 20.20 16.70
CA ASN A 1121 19.56 20.02 15.81
C ASN A 1121 19.21 19.19 14.57
N CYS A 1122 18.04 18.54 14.54
CA CYS A 1122 17.57 17.79 13.38
C CYS A 1122 17.06 18.75 12.31
N PHE A 1123 17.69 18.75 11.14
CA PHE A 1123 17.32 19.63 10.02
C PHE A 1123 15.85 19.47 9.62
N GLU A 1124 15.39 18.23 9.49
CA GLU A 1124 14.05 17.89 9.01
C GLU A 1124 12.93 18.32 9.98
N LEU A 1125 13.23 18.37 11.28
CA LEU A 1125 12.27 18.75 12.32
C LEU A 1125 12.34 20.24 12.68
N THR A 1126 13.34 20.95 12.15
CA THR A 1126 13.61 22.36 12.44
C THR A 1126 12.39 23.27 12.25
N PRO A 1127 11.57 23.13 11.18
CA PRO A 1127 10.39 24.00 11.01
C PRO A 1127 9.41 23.94 12.18
N ALA A 1128 9.11 22.74 12.70
CA ALA A 1128 8.20 22.58 13.84
C ALA A 1128 8.87 22.98 15.17
N PHE A 1129 10.13 22.57 15.38
CA PHE A 1129 10.84 22.85 16.63
C PHE A 1129 11.21 24.32 16.80
N ASN A 1130 11.39 25.08 15.72
CA ASN A 1130 11.56 26.52 15.81
C ASN A 1130 10.32 27.20 16.38
N ILE A 1131 9.12 26.74 16.02
CA ILE A 1131 7.86 27.25 16.56
C ILE A 1131 7.69 26.82 18.03
N LEU A 1132 7.95 25.54 18.36
CA LEU A 1132 7.89 25.05 19.74
C LEU A 1132 8.86 25.80 20.67
N CYS A 1133 10.09 26.05 20.21
CA CYS A 1133 11.13 26.72 21.00
C CYS A 1133 10.94 28.23 21.16
N GLN A 1134 9.99 28.85 20.46
CA GLN A 1134 9.60 30.24 20.74
C GLN A 1134 8.86 30.37 22.08
N ARG A 1135 8.28 29.27 22.59
CA ARG A 1135 7.60 29.23 23.89
C ARG A 1135 8.59 28.85 25.01
N PRO A 1136 8.30 29.22 26.28
CA PRO A 1136 9.13 28.83 27.40
C PRO A 1136 9.32 27.31 27.46
N PRO A 1137 10.56 26.80 27.65
CA PRO A 1137 10.83 25.36 27.68
C PRO A 1137 10.39 24.69 29.00
N ARG A 1138 10.00 25.48 30.01
CA ARG A 1138 9.51 25.01 31.31
C ARG A 1138 7.99 25.03 31.33
N LEU A 1139 7.38 24.04 31.99
CA LEU A 1139 5.94 23.96 32.14
C LEU A 1139 5.47 25.04 33.12
N LEU A 1140 4.59 25.92 32.67
CA LEU A 1140 3.92 26.93 33.50
C LEU A 1140 2.50 26.44 33.80
N ILE A 1141 2.14 26.32 35.07
CA ILE A 1141 0.81 25.87 35.52
C ILE A 1141 0.13 26.95 36.37
N ILE A 1142 -1.20 26.97 36.35
CA ILE A 1142 -2.02 27.87 37.18
C ILE A 1142 -3.02 26.99 37.95
N PRO A 1143 -2.64 26.46 39.11
CA PRO A 1143 -3.45 25.46 39.82
C PRO A 1143 -4.71 26.05 40.48
N SER A 1144 -4.73 27.36 40.70
CA SER A 1144 -5.90 28.08 41.22
C SER A 1144 -7.02 28.28 40.19
N GLU A 1145 -6.78 27.96 38.91
CA GLU A 1145 -7.75 28.09 37.82
C GLU A 1145 -8.39 26.71 37.55
N PRO A 1146 -9.63 26.46 38.01
CA PRO A 1146 -10.30 25.17 37.80
C PRO A 1146 -10.76 25.01 36.35
N TYR A 1147 -10.95 23.76 35.93
CA TYR A 1147 -11.57 23.42 34.66
C TYR A 1147 -13.10 23.35 34.81
N PRO A 1148 -13.90 23.89 33.84
CA PRO A 1148 -13.49 24.66 32.67
C PRO A 1148 -13.16 26.12 33.00
N THR A 1149 -12.20 26.70 32.28
CA THR A 1149 -11.84 28.12 32.42
C THR A 1149 -12.59 29.01 31.41
N GLN A 1150 -12.87 30.24 31.83
CA GLN A 1150 -13.41 31.33 30.98
C GLN A 1150 -12.32 32.23 30.38
N ARG A 1151 -11.05 32.04 30.77
CA ARG A 1151 -9.92 32.86 30.30
C ARG A 1151 -9.63 32.60 28.83
N LYS A 1152 -9.52 33.67 28.04
CA LYS A 1152 -9.23 33.56 26.60
C LYS A 1152 -7.74 33.41 26.32
N VAL A 1153 -7.41 32.92 25.13
CA VAL A 1153 -6.03 32.88 24.63
C VAL A 1153 -5.48 34.30 24.53
N GLY A 1154 -4.32 34.55 25.15
CA GLY A 1154 -3.69 35.87 25.19
C GLY A 1154 -4.08 36.75 26.38
N GLU A 1155 -5.13 36.40 27.14
CA GLU A 1155 -5.49 37.10 28.38
C GLU A 1155 -4.59 36.68 29.55
N ARG A 1156 -4.16 37.67 30.34
CA ARG A 1156 -3.32 37.46 31.52
C ARG A 1156 -4.12 36.74 32.60
N ALA A 1157 -3.54 35.72 33.20
CA ALA A 1157 -4.17 34.99 34.30
C ALA A 1157 -4.35 35.88 35.54
N SER A 1158 -5.43 35.63 36.29
CA SER A 1158 -5.73 36.32 37.55
C SER A 1158 -4.80 35.93 38.69
N ALA A 1159 -4.23 34.73 38.63
CA ALA A 1159 -3.23 34.22 39.57
C ALA A 1159 -1.86 34.09 38.91
N GLU A 1160 -0.80 34.14 39.73
CA GLU A 1160 0.56 33.99 39.22
C GLU A 1160 0.84 32.54 38.76
N PRO A 1161 1.42 32.36 37.56
CA PRO A 1161 1.78 31.05 37.07
C PRO A 1161 2.96 30.47 37.84
N ILE A 1162 2.84 29.20 38.24
CA ILE A 1162 3.91 28.43 38.87
C ILE A 1162 4.75 27.77 37.78
N SER A 1163 6.08 27.92 37.86
CA SER A 1163 7.03 27.29 36.94
C SER A 1163 7.53 25.96 37.49
N ILE A 1164 7.28 24.88 36.77
CA ILE A 1164 7.73 23.53 37.12
C ILE A 1164 9.14 23.32 36.57
N GLU A 1165 10.08 23.02 37.47
CA GLU A 1165 11.50 22.91 37.13
C GLU A 1165 11.89 21.56 36.52
N ASN A 1166 11.34 20.47 37.05
CA ASN A 1166 11.64 19.11 36.64
C ASN A 1166 10.49 18.16 37.02
N THR A 1167 10.59 16.90 36.60
CA THR A 1167 9.58 15.86 36.88
C THR A 1167 9.42 15.54 38.37
N VAL A 1168 10.48 15.68 39.18
CA VAL A 1168 10.40 15.48 40.63
C VAL A 1168 9.57 16.59 41.27
N HIS A 1169 9.84 17.86 40.92
CA HIS A 1169 9.05 19.00 41.36
C HIS A 1169 7.57 18.85 40.95
N MET A 1170 7.29 18.39 39.72
CA MET A 1170 5.92 18.10 39.30
C MET A 1170 5.26 17.01 40.17
N SER A 1171 5.98 15.92 40.47
CA SER A 1171 5.45 14.83 41.28
C SER A 1171 5.14 15.27 42.71
N THR A 1172 6.05 16.03 43.33
CA THR A 1172 5.83 16.60 44.67
C THR A 1172 4.66 17.56 44.65
N PHE A 1173 4.59 18.45 43.66
CA PHE A 1173 3.48 19.38 43.49
C PHE A 1173 2.14 18.65 43.34
N VAL A 1174 2.06 17.63 42.47
CA VAL A 1174 0.83 16.86 42.24
C VAL A 1174 0.43 16.09 43.51
N HIS A 1175 1.39 15.51 44.22
CA HIS A 1175 1.13 14.84 45.51
C HIS A 1175 0.56 15.82 46.53
N ASP A 1176 1.20 16.96 46.74
CA ASP A 1176 0.78 17.95 47.73
C ASP A 1176 -0.56 18.60 47.34
N PHE A 1177 -0.77 18.86 46.05
CA PHE A 1177 -2.02 19.36 45.51
C PHE A 1177 -3.15 18.33 45.62
N TYR A 1178 -2.87 17.04 45.41
CA TYR A 1178 -3.84 15.96 45.60
C TYR A 1178 -4.19 15.80 47.08
N MET A 1179 -3.19 15.72 47.96
CA MET A 1179 -3.40 15.56 49.41
C MET A 1179 -4.17 16.73 50.02
N SER A 1180 -3.91 17.96 49.56
CA SER A 1180 -4.63 19.16 50.03
C SER A 1180 -6.06 19.29 49.48
N ASN A 1181 -6.39 18.59 48.39
CA ASN A 1181 -7.72 18.66 47.75
C ASN A 1181 -8.46 17.31 47.74
N MET A 1182 -7.96 16.28 48.44
CA MET A 1182 -8.43 14.91 48.32
C MET A 1182 -9.93 14.76 48.63
N ASP A 1183 -10.40 15.42 49.69
CA ASP A 1183 -11.81 15.36 50.11
C ASP A 1183 -12.74 16.05 49.09
N ALA A 1184 -12.32 17.19 48.54
CA ALA A 1184 -13.07 17.92 47.52
C ALA A 1184 -13.10 17.16 46.18
N MET A 1185 -11.97 16.56 45.78
CA MET A 1185 -11.89 15.74 44.58
C MET A 1185 -12.71 14.46 44.69
N ARG A 1186 -12.71 13.80 45.86
CA ARG A 1186 -13.54 12.61 46.12
C ARG A 1186 -15.02 12.92 46.00
N ALA A 1187 -15.48 14.02 46.59
CA ALA A 1187 -16.87 14.47 46.47
C ALA A 1187 -17.25 14.82 45.03
N SER A 1188 -16.36 15.48 44.27
CA SER A 1188 -16.60 15.81 42.85
C SER A 1188 -16.62 14.55 41.97
N TYR A 1189 -15.74 13.58 42.23
CA TYR A 1189 -15.70 12.29 41.53
C TYR A 1189 -16.97 11.47 41.79
N GLU A 1190 -17.43 11.41 43.04
CA GLU A 1190 -18.69 10.74 43.40
C GLU A 1190 -19.88 11.39 42.68
N GLN A 1191 -19.95 12.73 42.64
CA GLN A 1191 -20.98 13.44 41.87
C GLN A 1191 -20.90 13.19 40.35
N ALA A 1192 -19.71 13.17 39.77
CA ALA A 1192 -19.52 12.88 38.35
C ALA A 1192 -19.89 11.42 38.00
N MET A 1193 -19.58 10.47 38.88
CA MET A 1193 -19.99 9.07 38.75
C MET A 1193 -21.50 8.88 38.90
N GLU A 1194 -22.16 9.64 39.79
CA GLU A 1194 -23.62 9.68 39.92
C GLU A 1194 -24.28 10.17 38.63
N GLN A 1195 -23.77 11.28 38.06
CA GLN A 1195 -24.23 11.82 36.78
C GLN A 1195 -23.99 10.85 35.63
N TYR A 1196 -22.84 10.17 35.61
CA TYR A 1196 -22.54 9.14 34.62
C TYR A 1196 -23.52 7.95 34.73
N ARG A 1197 -23.80 7.46 35.94
CA ARG A 1197 -24.80 6.40 36.18
C ARG A 1197 -26.20 6.79 35.73
N LEU A 1198 -26.61 8.04 35.98
CA LEU A 1198 -27.89 8.58 35.52
C LEU A 1198 -27.95 8.66 33.98
N ARG A 1199 -26.85 9.07 33.35
CA ARG A 1199 -26.74 9.16 31.88
C ARG A 1199 -26.78 7.77 31.24
N VAL A 1200 -26.08 6.79 31.79
CA VAL A 1200 -26.12 5.38 31.35
C VAL A 1200 -27.53 4.79 31.51
N LYS A 1201 -28.23 5.09 32.61
CA LYS A 1201 -29.65 4.71 32.79
C LYS A 1201 -30.58 5.36 31.78
N ALA A 1202 -30.34 6.62 31.40
CA ALA A 1202 -31.14 7.32 30.39
C ALA A 1202 -30.94 6.73 28.98
N THR A 1203 -29.74 6.24 28.67
CA THR A 1203 -29.43 5.57 27.39
C THR A 1203 -29.99 4.14 27.30
N LEU A 1204 -30.33 3.50 28.44
CA LEU A 1204 -30.81 2.12 28.53
C LEU A 1204 -32.34 1.96 28.67
N GLN A 1205 -33.14 3.03 28.52
CA GLN A 1205 -34.60 2.91 28.59
C GLN A 1205 -35.17 2.30 27.30
N LEU A 1206 -35.32 0.98 27.30
CA LEU A 1206 -36.30 0.26 26.48
C LEU A 1206 -37.71 0.85 26.75
N PRO A 1207 -38.61 0.90 25.74
CA PRO A 1207 -39.96 1.42 25.95
C PRO A 1207 -40.70 0.55 26.97
N VAL A 1208 -41.15 1.18 28.04
CA VAL A 1208 -41.97 0.57 29.08
C VAL A 1208 -43.35 0.25 28.48
N GLU A 1209 -43.70 -1.03 28.40
CA GLU A 1209 -45.07 -1.47 28.10
C GLU A 1209 -46.05 -0.85 29.11
N PRO A 1210 -47.29 -0.52 28.69
CA PRO A 1210 -48.26 0.12 29.57
C PRO A 1210 -48.57 -0.76 30.79
N VAL A 1211 -48.55 -0.12 31.95
CA VAL A 1211 -48.80 -0.72 33.26
C VAL A 1211 -50.20 -1.33 33.30
N VAL A 1212 -50.28 -2.65 33.23
CA VAL A 1212 -51.46 -3.43 33.62
C VAL A 1212 -51.61 -3.29 35.13
N THR A 1213 -52.79 -2.84 35.57
CA THR A 1213 -53.09 -2.61 36.98
C THR A 1213 -53.12 -3.91 37.80
N GLU A 1214 -52.71 -3.79 39.07
CA GLU A 1214 -52.52 -4.87 40.06
C GLU A 1214 -53.74 -5.80 40.29
N THR A 1215 -54.89 -5.48 39.72
CA THR A 1215 -56.11 -6.29 39.79
C THR A 1215 -56.13 -7.49 38.85
N GLU A 1216 -55.32 -7.53 37.79
CA GLU A 1216 -55.32 -8.64 36.83
C GLU A 1216 -54.25 -9.72 37.09
N ARG A 1217 -53.23 -9.43 37.92
CA ARG A 1217 -52.16 -10.40 38.23
C ARG A 1217 -52.56 -11.50 39.22
N LYS A 1218 -53.60 -11.30 40.03
CA LYS A 1218 -53.98 -12.26 41.09
C LYS A 1218 -54.79 -13.48 40.59
N ALA A 1219 -55.07 -13.61 39.30
CA ALA A 1219 -55.80 -14.76 38.76
C ALA A 1219 -54.92 -15.85 38.12
N GLY A 1220 -53.62 -15.60 37.89
CA GLY A 1220 -52.74 -16.53 37.15
C GLY A 1220 -51.74 -17.35 37.99
N GLU A 1221 -51.41 -16.91 39.20
CA GLU A 1221 -50.29 -17.47 39.99
C GLU A 1221 -50.68 -18.67 40.87
N SER A 1222 -51.37 -19.65 40.31
CA SER A 1222 -51.59 -20.94 40.98
C SER A 1222 -51.22 -22.18 40.15
N LYS A 1223 -50.49 -22.02 39.04
CA LYS A 1223 -49.95 -23.14 38.25
C LYS A 1223 -48.57 -22.84 37.63
N ALA A 1224 -47.56 -22.58 38.45
CA ALA A 1224 -46.14 -22.76 38.05
C ALA A 1224 -45.20 -22.63 39.26
N LYS A 1225 -45.46 -23.40 40.32
CA LYS A 1225 -44.43 -23.75 41.31
C LYS A 1225 -44.14 -25.23 41.12
N VAL A 1226 -43.09 -25.51 40.36
CA VAL A 1226 -42.19 -26.68 40.39
C VAL A 1226 -41.32 -26.53 39.13
N GLU A 1227 -39.99 -26.66 39.31
CA GLU A 1227 -38.93 -26.50 38.31
C GLU A 1227 -38.46 -25.07 37.97
N LYS A 1228 -37.61 -24.53 38.86
CA LYS A 1228 -36.25 -24.05 38.53
C LYS A 1228 -35.63 -23.43 39.78
N ALA A 1229 -34.92 -24.26 40.53
CA ALA A 1229 -33.92 -23.83 41.48
C ALA A 1229 -32.55 -24.06 40.83
N GLN A 1230 -31.64 -23.10 41.04
CA GLN A 1230 -30.23 -23.06 40.59
C GLN A 1230 -29.96 -22.49 39.19
N GLU A 1231 -30.23 -21.19 39.04
CA GLU A 1231 -29.30 -20.30 38.33
C GLU A 1231 -28.76 -19.32 39.36
N VAL A 1232 -27.45 -19.41 39.62
CA VAL A 1232 -26.69 -18.45 40.43
C VAL A 1232 -26.36 -17.28 39.52
N GLU A 1233 -26.87 -16.10 39.85
CA GLU A 1233 -26.42 -14.82 39.29
C GLU A 1233 -24.90 -14.72 39.44
N LYS A 1234 -24.17 -14.65 38.32
CA LYS A 1234 -22.80 -14.16 38.33
C LYS A 1234 -22.85 -12.63 38.39
N GLU A 1235 -22.75 -12.10 39.60
CA GLU A 1235 -22.30 -10.74 39.81
C GLU A 1235 -20.97 -10.52 39.09
N ILE A 1236 -20.93 -9.49 38.25
CA ILE A 1236 -19.68 -8.91 37.77
C ILE A 1236 -19.07 -8.16 38.95
N VAL A 1237 -18.17 -8.83 39.67
CA VAL A 1237 -17.30 -8.18 40.65
C VAL A 1237 -16.32 -7.31 39.86
N PHE A 1238 -16.52 -6.00 39.89
CA PHE A 1238 -15.42 -5.07 39.62
C PHE A 1238 -14.46 -5.17 40.79
N GLU A 1239 -13.23 -5.64 40.55
CA GLU A 1239 -12.15 -5.54 41.51
C GLU A 1239 -11.95 -4.06 41.86
N SER A 1240 -12.32 -3.70 43.09
CA SER A 1240 -11.88 -2.46 43.72
C SER A 1240 -10.37 -2.54 43.90
N MET A 1241 -9.63 -1.63 43.27
CA MET A 1241 -8.23 -1.39 43.62
C MET A 1241 -8.17 -0.87 45.06
N ASP A 1242 -7.85 -1.76 46.00
CA ASP A 1242 -7.43 -1.38 47.35
C ASP A 1242 -6.04 -0.72 47.26
N PHE A 1243 -5.97 0.57 47.58
CA PHE A 1243 -4.76 1.40 47.53
C PHE A 1243 -3.86 1.28 48.78
N GLU A 1244 -4.11 0.32 49.67
CA GLU A 1244 -3.32 0.12 50.90
C GLU A 1244 -2.55 -1.20 50.88
N ARG A 1245 -1.50 -1.31 50.07
CA ARG A 1245 -0.37 -2.25 50.25
C ARG A 1245 0.72 -2.01 49.19
N LEU A 1246 1.51 -0.96 49.38
CA LEU A 1246 2.76 -0.74 48.65
C LEU A 1246 3.88 -0.35 49.63
N GLU A 1247 4.16 -1.22 50.59
CA GLU A 1247 5.46 -1.27 51.26
C GLU A 1247 5.94 -2.73 51.25
N GLU A 1248 6.69 -3.08 50.21
CA GLU A 1248 7.80 -4.04 50.20
C GLU A 1248 8.13 -4.41 48.74
N VAL A 1249 9.09 -3.70 48.15
CA VAL A 1249 9.71 -4.06 46.87
C VAL A 1249 11.01 -4.80 47.17
N PRO A 1250 11.22 -6.05 46.72
CA PRO A 1250 12.55 -6.62 46.67
C PRO A 1250 13.33 -5.97 45.53
N LYS A 1251 14.50 -5.43 45.85
CA LYS A 1251 15.47 -4.90 44.88
C LYS A 1251 15.85 -5.95 43.84
N TYR A 1252 15.68 -5.62 42.56
CA TYR A 1252 16.58 -6.02 41.47
C TYR A 1252 16.74 -4.87 40.46
#